data_AF-W0SE34-F1
#
_entry.id   AF-W0SE34-F1
#
_cell.length_a   1.000
_cell.length_b   1.000
_cell.length_c   1.000
_cell.angle_alpha   90.00
_cell.angle_beta   90.00
_cell.angle_gamma   90.00
#
_symmetry.space_group_name_H-M   'P 1'
#
loop_
_entity.id
_entity.type
_entity.pdbx_description
1 polymer ?
#
loop_
_entity_poly.entity_id
_entity_poly.type
_entity_poly.pdbx_seq_one_letter_code
_entity_poly.pdbx_strand_id
1 'polypeptide(L)'
;MNAHFDRTRITLLLVLAALLGVGVWAYRNVNDSLREIRATGLQTLLNTQIGTLEQWISERRNEAEQLAADAELAADIARLAAGRGGDGVSIVQGILGKAATIGITAALVTDPHGRILAASEAERVGLGVTPDFLAHLALVLKGQSAFIRPYSVTDGAGVRQIGRAWVAAPIRAGNGRIVAALALGSPVDKGFASLFEAARLGHSGEAMVFDAEGWLLSPSRHVEELRQRGLALRLVTPAAEGDALSLLATRAVATRGEGGEGLLLDPYPNYLGREVIGAWRWLRDHDIGVAIEIEASEAYAPLTYLQTGFAIILLLIFAVWLSGFLAPDALAVLLRRDGRVRQMGPYRLLRQIGEGAISNVYLAQHRMLKRPAAVKVLKPQTTSDEWTARFQREVQLSSLLHHPNTITIYDYGTGPNGEFYYAMEYLEGLSLADLVERYGPVPPARTASILRQACASLWEAHSCGLVHRDIKPQNIMLCQVRGERDVVKVLDFGLVKQMSGDQTRDLTGVMRILGTPLYMSPERIRHPSDADGRADIYALGAVGFFLLTGKRLFETETEHDLTYQVLHVVPRLASECSPYEVPAELDALIGRCLEKDPSARPQTIAEVASALDGILVHMPWTRAQVDAWWKQHWVSEDDPRRRFTAANP
;
A
#
# COMPACT_ATOMS: atom_id res chain seq x y z
N MET A 1 17.80 -38.92 27.38
CA MET A 1 17.35 -37.97 26.33
C MET A 1 16.61 -36.75 26.88
N ASN A 2 15.95 -36.82 28.05
CA ASN A 2 15.18 -35.69 28.61
C ASN A 2 16.02 -34.56 29.24
N ALA A 3 17.14 -34.87 29.92
CA ALA A 3 17.94 -33.84 30.63
C ALA A 3 18.68 -32.86 29.70
N HIS A 4 19.03 -33.30 28.48
CA HIS A 4 19.71 -32.44 27.51
C HIS A 4 18.72 -31.48 26.83
N PHE A 5 17.46 -31.87 26.72
CA PHE A 5 16.36 -31.12 26.10
C PHE A 5 15.87 -29.98 27.00
N ASP A 6 15.89 -30.16 28.32
CA ASP A 6 15.56 -29.11 29.30
C ASP A 6 16.64 -28.02 29.38
N ARG A 7 17.92 -28.40 29.32
CA ARG A 7 19.03 -27.43 29.35
C ARG A 7 18.96 -26.47 28.16
N THR A 8 18.64 -26.95 26.96
CA THR A 8 18.53 -26.11 25.76
C THR A 8 17.41 -25.08 25.88
N ARG A 9 16.26 -25.45 26.46
CA ARG A 9 15.14 -24.53 26.70
C ARG A 9 15.48 -23.45 27.74
N ILE A 10 16.18 -23.82 28.81
CA ILE A 10 16.65 -22.85 29.81
C ILE A 10 17.66 -21.88 29.18
N THR A 11 18.59 -22.36 28.36
CA THR A 11 19.54 -21.48 27.65
C THR A 11 18.83 -20.54 26.68
N LEU A 12 17.83 -21.04 25.94
CA LEU A 12 17.02 -20.19 25.05
C LEU A 12 16.23 -19.12 25.83
N LEU A 13 15.65 -19.46 26.99
CA LEU A 13 14.97 -18.49 27.86
C LEU A 13 15.92 -17.39 28.35
N LEU A 14 17.13 -17.76 28.77
CA LEU A 14 18.15 -16.81 29.22
C LEU A 14 18.60 -15.89 28.07
N VAL A 15 18.77 -16.42 26.86
CA VAL A 15 19.12 -15.62 25.67
C VAL A 15 17.99 -14.65 25.30
N LEU A 16 16.72 -15.08 25.34
CA LEU A 16 15.59 -14.16 25.09
C LEU A 16 15.53 -13.08 26.17
N ALA A 17 15.65 -13.44 27.44
CA ALA A 17 15.63 -12.47 28.53
C ALA A 17 16.76 -11.43 28.38
N ALA A 18 17.94 -11.86 27.95
CA ALA A 18 19.05 -10.96 27.63
C ALA A 18 18.74 -10.06 26.43
N LEU A 19 18.20 -10.60 25.33
CA LEU A 19 17.83 -9.82 24.14
C LEU A 19 16.71 -8.83 24.41
N LEU A 20 15.68 -9.22 25.15
CA LEU A 20 14.61 -8.32 25.62
C LEU A 20 15.17 -7.25 26.56
N GLY A 21 16.07 -7.62 27.46
CA GLY A 21 16.76 -6.69 28.35
C GLY A 21 17.56 -5.63 27.57
N VAL A 22 18.35 -6.06 26.58
CA VAL A 22 19.08 -5.16 25.67
C VAL A 22 18.12 -4.31 24.85
N GLY A 23 17.02 -4.89 24.36
CA GLY A 23 16.00 -4.17 23.60
C GLY A 23 15.33 -3.05 24.41
N VAL A 24 14.91 -3.35 25.64
CA VAL A 24 14.32 -2.37 26.56
C VAL A 24 15.35 -1.32 26.98
N TRP A 25 16.59 -1.73 27.24
CA TRP A 25 17.68 -0.80 27.57
C TRP A 25 17.98 0.15 26.40
N ALA A 26 18.10 -0.37 25.18
CA ALA A 26 18.32 0.42 23.98
C ALA A 26 17.14 1.38 23.72
N TYR A 27 15.91 0.90 23.88
CA TYR A 27 14.70 1.72 23.77
C TYR A 27 14.73 2.92 24.73
N ARG A 28 15.06 2.67 26.02
CA ARG A 28 15.15 3.73 27.03
C ARG A 28 16.25 4.72 26.70
N ASN A 29 17.45 4.23 26.38
CA ASN A 29 18.58 5.11 26.06
C ASN A 29 18.33 5.97 24.82
N VAL A 30 17.69 5.43 23.79
CA VAL A 30 17.33 6.18 22.58
C VAL A 30 16.31 7.26 22.91
N ASN A 31 15.29 6.93 23.71
CA ASN A 31 14.30 7.91 24.15
C ASN A 31 14.93 9.03 24.98
N ASP A 32 15.82 8.68 25.91
CA ASP A 32 16.50 9.66 26.77
C ASP A 32 17.47 10.54 25.97
N SER A 33 18.24 9.94 25.05
CA SER A 33 19.15 10.68 24.17
C SER A 33 18.39 11.64 23.25
N LEU A 34 17.23 11.23 22.72
CA LEU A 34 16.41 12.10 21.88
C LEU A 34 15.79 13.24 22.68
N ARG A 35 15.32 12.99 23.91
CA ARG A 35 14.86 14.04 24.84
C ARG A 35 15.98 15.03 25.11
N GLU A 36 17.21 14.55 25.35
CA GLU A 36 18.39 15.40 25.54
C GLU A 36 18.72 16.23 24.30
N ILE A 37 18.76 15.61 23.11
CA ILE A 37 18.98 16.33 21.83
C ILE A 37 17.92 17.41 21.63
N ARG A 38 16.65 17.13 21.93
CA ARG A 38 15.56 18.13 21.83
C ARG A 38 15.70 19.23 22.87
N ALA A 39 16.07 18.89 24.10
CA ALA A 39 16.37 19.85 25.16
C ALA A 39 17.45 20.83 24.72
N THR A 40 18.60 20.30 24.28
CA THR A 40 19.72 21.10 23.81
C THR A 40 19.35 21.92 22.57
N GLY A 41 18.59 21.36 21.64
CA GLY A 41 18.11 22.06 20.45
C GLY A 41 17.24 23.27 20.78
N LEU A 42 16.20 23.08 21.61
CA LEU A 42 15.31 24.16 22.05
C LEU A 42 16.04 25.23 22.85
N GLN A 43 16.92 24.84 23.78
CA GLN A 43 17.73 25.78 24.55
C GLN A 43 18.69 26.57 23.68
N THR A 44 19.36 25.92 22.72
CA THR A 44 20.29 26.58 21.79
C THR A 44 19.55 27.61 20.96
N LEU A 45 18.36 27.27 20.46
CA LEU A 45 17.54 28.20 19.71
C LEU A 45 17.07 29.36 20.58
N LEU A 46 16.58 29.09 21.79
CA LEU A 46 16.18 30.13 22.74
C LEU A 46 17.35 31.08 23.03
N ASN A 47 18.54 30.54 23.32
CA ASN A 47 19.76 31.32 23.54
C ASN A 47 20.14 32.15 22.31
N THR A 48 20.03 31.56 21.11
CA THR A 48 20.33 32.26 19.85
C THR A 48 19.35 33.42 19.64
N GLN A 49 18.06 33.21 19.90
CA GLN A 49 17.05 34.25 19.77
C GLN A 49 17.23 35.38 20.77
N ILE A 50 17.52 35.05 22.01
CA ILE A 50 17.82 36.03 23.05
C ILE A 50 19.07 36.82 22.67
N GLY A 51 20.15 36.16 22.26
CA GLY A 51 21.37 36.85 21.84
C GLY A 51 21.16 37.76 20.62
N THR A 52 20.32 37.35 19.67
CA THR A 52 19.98 38.19 18.50
C THR A 52 19.14 39.40 18.93
N LEU A 53 18.20 39.22 19.85
CA LEU A 53 17.41 40.31 20.43
C LEU A 53 18.29 41.29 21.22
N GLU A 54 19.16 40.81 22.10
CA GLU A 54 20.07 41.65 22.89
C GLU A 54 21.04 42.42 21.98
N GLN A 55 21.57 41.77 20.95
CA GLN A 55 22.41 42.43 19.94
C GLN A 55 21.63 43.53 19.20
N TRP A 56 20.42 43.24 18.76
CA TRP A 56 19.56 44.23 18.10
C TRP A 56 19.25 45.42 19.02
N ILE A 57 18.91 45.17 20.29
CA ILE A 57 18.68 46.22 21.30
C ILE A 57 19.95 47.07 21.47
N SER A 58 21.12 46.43 21.58
CA SER A 58 22.41 47.10 21.74
C SER A 58 22.76 48.00 20.54
N GLU A 59 22.54 47.51 19.32
CA GLU A 59 22.74 48.29 18.08
C GLU A 59 21.84 49.52 18.04
N ARG A 60 20.54 49.35 18.29
CA ARG A 60 19.58 50.47 18.34
C ARG A 60 19.94 51.48 19.44
N ARG A 61 20.43 50.99 20.58
CA ARG A 61 20.91 51.82 21.68
C ARG A 61 22.08 52.70 21.27
N ASN A 62 23.10 52.12 20.63
CA ASN A 62 24.27 52.86 20.16
C ASN A 62 23.89 53.92 19.12
N GLU A 63 22.95 53.62 18.21
CA GLU A 63 22.46 54.59 17.23
C GLU A 63 21.74 55.77 17.88
N ALA A 64 20.89 55.51 18.88
CA ALA A 64 20.22 56.56 19.63
C ALA A 64 21.21 57.43 20.41
N GLU A 65 22.23 56.81 21.03
CA GLU A 65 23.32 57.53 21.71
C GLU A 65 24.14 58.40 20.72
N GLN A 66 24.46 57.89 19.53
CA GLN A 66 25.18 58.64 18.49
C GLN A 66 24.38 59.84 18.00
N LEU A 67 23.09 59.66 17.70
CA LEU A 67 22.20 60.76 17.31
C LEU A 67 22.07 61.77 18.45
N ALA A 68 21.91 61.31 19.69
CA ALA A 68 21.84 62.19 20.86
C ALA A 68 23.13 62.98 21.12
N ALA A 69 24.28 62.47 20.67
CA ALA A 69 25.59 63.13 20.78
C ALA A 69 25.90 64.09 19.63
N ASP A 70 25.08 64.15 18.57
CA ASP A 70 25.24 65.10 17.47
C ASP A 70 25.11 66.54 18.01
N ALA A 71 26.17 67.33 17.83
CA ALA A 71 26.28 68.66 18.44
C ALA A 71 25.23 69.65 17.94
N GLU A 72 24.83 69.55 16.66
CA GLU A 72 23.82 70.42 16.07
C GLU A 72 22.43 70.04 16.61
N LEU A 73 22.12 68.74 16.61
CA LEU A 73 20.85 68.24 17.11
C LEU A 73 20.67 68.50 18.61
N ALA A 74 21.72 68.26 19.42
CA ALA A 74 21.68 68.49 20.85
C ALA A 74 21.48 69.98 21.18
N ALA A 75 22.08 70.89 20.41
CA ALA A 75 21.88 72.33 20.57
C ALA A 75 20.44 72.76 20.22
N ASP A 76 19.87 72.23 19.14
CA ASP A 76 18.49 72.49 18.73
C ASP A 76 17.47 72.01 19.75
N ILE A 77 17.64 70.77 20.23
CA ILE A 77 16.79 70.21 21.29
C ILE A 77 16.95 70.99 22.60
N ALA A 78 18.16 71.43 22.96
CA ALA A 78 18.37 72.24 24.16
C ALA A 78 17.68 73.61 24.08
N ARG A 79 17.65 74.25 22.90
CA ARG A 79 16.91 75.50 22.67
C ARG A 79 15.41 75.28 22.81
N LEU A 80 14.89 74.20 22.22
CA LEU A 80 13.50 73.79 22.32
C LEU A 80 13.08 73.54 23.78
N ALA A 81 13.88 72.78 24.54
CA ALA A 81 13.62 72.47 25.95
C ALA A 81 13.66 73.72 26.86
N ALA A 82 14.45 74.75 26.50
CA ALA A 82 14.50 76.01 27.22
C ALA A 82 13.35 76.99 26.89
N GLY A 83 12.44 76.61 25.97
CA GLY A 83 11.38 77.50 25.48
C GLY A 83 11.89 78.68 24.66
N ARG A 84 13.13 78.61 24.13
CA ARG A 84 13.81 79.72 23.44
C ARG A 84 13.66 79.66 21.91
N GLY A 85 12.56 79.08 21.43
CA GLY A 85 12.29 78.86 20.00
C GLY A 85 12.97 77.60 19.43
N GLY A 86 12.40 77.10 18.34
CA GLY A 86 12.78 75.84 17.67
C GLY A 86 11.54 75.18 17.06
N ASP A 87 11.60 74.83 15.78
CA ASP A 87 10.51 74.08 15.15
C ASP A 87 10.67 72.58 15.46
N GLY A 88 9.88 72.10 16.41
CA GLY A 88 9.89 70.68 16.81
C GLY A 88 9.61 69.74 15.63
N VAL A 89 8.85 70.19 14.63
CA VAL A 89 8.57 69.39 13.42
C VAL A 89 9.84 69.24 12.59
N SER A 90 10.55 70.34 12.31
CA SER A 90 11.83 70.32 11.58
C SER A 90 12.90 69.48 12.28
N ILE A 91 13.02 69.60 13.62
CA ILE A 91 13.96 68.79 14.42
C ILE A 91 13.68 67.29 14.25
N VAL A 92 12.41 66.89 14.36
CA VAL A 92 12.02 65.49 14.21
C VAL A 92 12.20 65.00 12.76
N GLN A 93 11.89 65.82 11.76
CA GLN A 93 12.16 65.46 10.36
C GLN A 93 13.66 65.29 10.09
N GLY A 94 14.52 66.11 10.70
CA GLY A 94 15.97 65.96 10.64
C GLY A 94 16.45 64.65 11.28
N ILE A 95 15.91 64.30 12.45
CA ILE A 95 16.18 63.01 13.12
C ILE A 95 15.75 61.85 12.23
N LEU A 96 14.51 61.88 11.72
CA LEU A 96 13.98 60.82 10.86
C LEU A 96 14.76 60.71 9.55
N GLY A 97 15.21 61.82 8.96
CA GLY A 97 16.06 61.81 7.77
C GLY A 97 17.42 61.13 8.02
N LYS A 98 18.07 61.45 9.15
CA LYS A 98 19.33 60.81 9.55
C LYS A 98 19.17 59.33 9.94
N ALA A 99 17.98 58.94 10.42
CA ALA A 99 17.69 57.59 10.91
C ALA A 99 16.87 56.71 9.94
N ALA A 100 16.43 57.25 8.80
CA ALA A 100 15.54 56.57 7.84
C ALA A 100 16.15 55.30 7.26
N THR A 101 17.48 55.30 7.03
CA THR A 101 18.23 54.16 6.49
C THR A 101 18.33 52.98 7.46
N ILE A 102 17.93 53.17 8.72
CA ILE A 102 18.14 52.21 9.82
C ILE A 102 16.81 51.67 10.38
N GLY A 103 15.68 52.00 9.75
CA GLY A 103 14.35 51.44 10.09
C GLY A 103 13.59 52.20 11.19
N ILE A 104 14.12 53.34 11.65
CA ILE A 104 13.42 54.25 12.56
C ILE A 104 12.34 55.00 11.77
N THR A 105 11.11 55.00 12.29
CA THR A 105 9.98 55.69 11.61
C THR A 105 9.19 56.60 12.55
N ALA A 106 9.59 56.71 13.81
CA ALA A 106 9.11 57.74 14.72
C ALA A 106 10.25 58.24 15.59
N ALA A 107 10.15 59.50 15.99
CA ALA A 107 11.04 60.09 16.96
C ALA A 107 10.23 60.97 17.92
N LEU A 108 10.69 61.01 19.17
CA LEU A 108 10.08 61.73 20.27
C LEU A 108 11.17 62.44 21.06
N VAL A 109 10.94 63.70 21.40
CA VAL A 109 11.79 64.47 22.31
C VAL A 109 10.97 64.85 23.51
N THR A 110 11.43 64.50 24.71
CA THR A 110 10.72 64.80 25.96
C THR A 110 11.56 65.67 26.88
N ASP A 111 10.89 66.47 27.71
CA ASP A 111 11.52 67.12 28.84
C ASP A 111 11.80 66.12 29.99
N PRO A 112 12.51 66.53 31.06
CA PRO A 112 12.78 65.67 32.21
C PRO A 112 11.54 65.23 33.01
N HIS A 113 10.37 65.82 32.75
CA HIS A 113 9.10 65.48 33.38
C HIS A 113 8.23 64.58 32.49
N GLY A 114 8.73 64.18 31.32
CA GLY A 114 8.02 63.32 30.38
C GLY A 114 7.02 64.05 29.50
N ARG A 115 7.05 65.38 29.45
CA ARG A 115 6.24 66.15 28.50
C ARG A 115 6.89 66.12 27.12
N ILE A 116 6.09 65.84 26.10
CA ILE A 116 6.55 65.73 24.72
C ILE A 116 6.77 67.13 24.14
N LEU A 117 8.04 67.44 23.83
CA LEU A 117 8.47 68.71 23.24
C LEU A 117 8.41 68.70 21.71
N ALA A 118 8.73 67.55 21.10
CA ALA A 118 8.62 67.32 19.67
C ALA A 118 8.31 65.84 19.40
N ALA A 119 7.52 65.56 18.36
CA ALA A 119 7.14 64.21 17.97
C ALA A 119 6.94 64.11 16.46
N SER A 120 7.07 62.91 15.91
CA SER A 120 6.75 62.62 14.51
C SER A 120 5.24 62.71 14.23
N GLU A 121 4.43 62.46 15.27
CA GLU A 121 2.98 62.60 15.28
C GLU A 121 2.64 63.94 15.97
N ALA A 122 2.30 64.96 15.19
CA ALA A 122 2.12 66.33 15.70
C ALA A 122 1.06 66.44 16.82
N GLU A 123 0.05 65.58 16.80
CA GLU A 123 -1.02 65.48 17.81
C GLU A 123 -0.51 65.10 19.22
N ARG A 124 0.69 64.54 19.33
CA ARG A 124 1.28 64.12 20.61
C ARG A 124 2.08 65.21 21.30
N VAL A 125 2.39 66.29 20.60
CA VAL A 125 3.18 67.39 21.14
C VAL A 125 2.41 68.08 22.27
N GLY A 126 3.07 68.30 23.41
CA GLY A 126 2.49 68.90 24.60
C GLY A 126 1.83 67.92 25.57
N LEU A 127 1.58 66.68 25.17
CA LEU A 127 1.07 65.60 26.03
C LEU A 127 2.20 64.98 26.89
N GLY A 128 1.82 64.27 27.94
CA GLY A 128 2.73 63.42 28.71
C GLY A 128 2.90 62.04 28.07
N VAL A 129 4.08 61.45 28.20
CA VAL A 129 4.29 60.03 27.87
C VAL A 129 3.52 59.12 28.84
N THR A 130 3.34 57.85 28.47
CA THR A 130 2.68 56.87 29.35
C THR A 130 3.50 56.65 30.63
N PRO A 131 2.87 56.24 31.75
CA PRO A 131 3.58 56.00 33.01
C PRO A 131 4.74 55.00 32.89
N ASP A 132 4.57 53.95 32.07
CA ASP A 132 5.62 52.96 31.84
C ASP A 132 6.79 53.53 31.03
N PHE A 133 6.51 54.32 29.98
CA PHE A 133 7.54 55.03 29.23
C PHE A 133 8.29 56.02 30.11
N LEU A 134 7.59 56.72 31.01
CA LEU A 134 8.17 57.64 31.99
C LEU A 134 9.13 56.93 32.95
N ALA A 135 8.80 55.71 33.40
CA ALA A 135 9.68 54.91 34.26
C ALA A 135 11.03 54.62 33.59
N HIS A 136 11.03 54.31 32.29
CA HIS A 136 12.25 54.09 31.51
C HIS A 136 13.02 55.40 31.26
N LEU A 137 12.32 56.53 31.07
CA LEU A 137 12.96 57.84 30.97
C LEU A 137 13.74 58.21 32.24
N ALA A 138 13.35 57.73 33.42
CA ALA A 138 14.09 57.99 34.65
C ALA A 138 15.54 57.44 34.60
N LEU A 139 15.78 56.33 33.88
CA LEU A 139 17.13 55.80 33.62
C LEU A 139 17.90 56.71 32.65
N VAL A 140 17.21 57.20 31.62
CA VAL A 140 17.75 58.16 30.64
C VAL A 140 18.19 59.44 31.32
N LEU A 141 17.40 59.97 32.24
CA LEU A 141 17.74 61.18 32.99
C LEU A 141 18.87 60.96 34.02
N LYS A 142 19.22 59.71 34.34
CA LYS A 142 20.45 59.36 35.08
C LYS A 142 21.67 59.21 34.16
N GLY A 143 21.49 59.42 32.85
CA GLY A 143 22.56 59.40 31.86
C GLY A 143 22.75 58.05 31.16
N GLN A 144 21.81 57.12 31.31
CA GLN A 144 21.87 55.79 30.69
C GLN A 144 20.78 55.67 29.63
N SER A 145 21.11 55.35 28.38
CA SER A 145 20.06 55.04 27.41
C SER A 145 19.29 53.78 27.80
N ALA A 146 18.00 53.73 27.48
CA ALA A 146 17.10 52.66 27.85
C ALA A 146 16.37 52.09 26.63
N PHE A 147 16.24 50.77 26.57
CA PHE A 147 15.28 50.10 25.71
C PHE A 147 13.90 50.15 26.37
N ILE A 148 12.88 50.35 25.56
CA ILE A 148 11.49 50.42 25.97
C ILE A 148 10.74 49.45 25.04
N ARG A 149 10.22 48.38 25.63
CA ARG A 149 9.51 47.32 24.92
C ARG A 149 8.30 47.86 24.15
N PRO A 150 7.86 47.17 23.07
CA PRO A 150 6.59 47.48 22.42
C PRO A 150 5.42 47.44 23.41
N TYR A 151 4.43 48.30 23.17
CA TYR A 151 3.17 48.30 23.91
C TYR A 151 2.02 47.92 22.99
N SER A 152 1.06 47.15 23.49
CA SER A 152 -0.17 46.93 22.75
C SER A 152 -1.05 48.18 22.80
N VAL A 153 -1.31 48.80 21.65
CA VAL A 153 -2.18 49.98 21.52
C VAL A 153 -3.54 49.51 20.99
N THR A 154 -4.62 49.90 21.66
CA THR A 154 -5.98 49.66 21.15
C THR A 154 -6.28 50.66 20.04
N ASP A 155 -6.56 50.18 18.84
CA ASP A 155 -6.99 51.05 17.74
C ASP A 155 -8.43 51.54 17.93
N GLY A 156 -8.87 52.47 17.07
CA GLY A 156 -10.21 53.06 17.13
C GLY A 156 -11.35 52.06 16.90
N ALA A 157 -11.07 50.84 16.45
CA ALA A 157 -12.02 49.74 16.30
C ALA A 157 -12.03 48.79 17.52
N GLY A 158 -11.26 49.09 18.57
CA GLY A 158 -11.14 48.25 19.76
C GLY A 158 -10.15 47.10 19.62
N VAL A 159 -9.41 47.00 18.50
CA VAL A 159 -8.45 45.93 18.24
C VAL A 159 -7.07 46.36 18.76
N ARG A 160 -6.49 45.58 19.68
CA ARG A 160 -5.11 45.82 20.13
C ARG A 160 -4.10 45.40 19.07
N GLN A 161 -3.24 46.34 18.68
CA GLN A 161 -2.11 46.12 17.78
C GLN A 161 -0.79 46.29 18.55
N ILE A 162 0.23 45.53 18.15
CA ILE A 162 1.56 45.65 18.74
C ILE A 162 2.17 46.98 18.26
N GLY A 163 2.50 47.85 19.20
CA GLY A 163 3.04 49.17 18.94
C GLY A 163 4.51 49.15 18.56
N ARG A 164 5.21 50.26 18.79
CA ARG A 164 6.63 50.44 18.44
C ARG A 164 7.53 50.04 19.59
N ALA A 165 8.66 49.41 19.28
CA ALA A 165 9.80 49.34 20.19
C ALA A 165 10.49 50.71 20.22
N TRP A 166 10.85 51.21 21.40
CA TRP A 166 11.56 52.48 21.52
C TRP A 166 12.93 52.29 22.17
N VAL A 167 13.85 53.16 21.77
CA VAL A 167 15.12 53.32 22.45
C VAL A 167 15.29 54.79 22.77
N ALA A 168 15.57 55.10 24.02
CA ALA A 168 15.70 56.46 24.52
C ALA A 168 17.12 56.75 24.98
N ALA A 169 17.68 57.89 24.58
CA ALA A 169 19.01 58.35 24.91
C ALA A 169 19.00 59.78 25.48
N PRO A 170 19.91 60.12 26.41
CA PRO A 170 19.92 61.42 27.05
C PRO A 170 20.53 62.49 26.14
N ILE A 171 19.85 63.63 26.02
CA ILE A 171 20.39 64.82 25.37
C ILE A 171 21.06 65.69 26.42
N ARG A 172 22.35 65.97 26.21
CA ARG A 172 23.15 66.82 27.08
C ARG A 172 23.31 68.21 26.47
N ALA A 173 23.13 69.24 27.30
CA ALA A 173 23.53 70.59 26.92
C ALA A 173 25.07 70.71 26.93
N GLY A 174 25.61 71.79 26.34
CA GLY A 174 27.06 72.02 26.25
C GLY A 174 27.81 72.08 27.60
N ASN A 175 27.09 72.15 28.72
CA ASN A 175 27.64 72.05 30.09
C ASN A 175 27.56 70.64 30.70
N GLY A 176 27.18 69.62 29.92
CA GLY A 176 27.07 68.22 30.35
C GLY A 176 25.77 67.85 31.07
N ARG A 177 24.92 68.82 31.41
CA ARG A 177 23.62 68.59 32.07
C ARG A 177 22.62 67.98 31.10
N ILE A 178 21.89 66.96 31.53
CA ILE A 178 20.81 66.36 30.75
C ILE A 178 19.62 67.33 30.71
N VAL A 179 19.16 67.68 29.51
CA VAL A 179 18.11 68.68 29.29
C VAL A 179 16.85 68.10 28.64
N ALA A 180 16.98 66.96 27.97
CA ALA A 180 15.88 66.25 27.32
C ALA A 180 16.25 64.78 27.13
N ALA A 181 15.26 63.96 26.74
CA ALA A 181 15.48 62.61 26.24
C ALA A 181 15.04 62.54 24.78
N LEU A 182 15.86 61.93 23.93
CA LEU A 182 15.54 61.58 22.56
C LEU A 182 15.14 60.11 22.52
N ALA A 183 13.92 59.79 22.10
CA ALA A 183 13.45 58.44 21.90
C ALA A 183 13.16 58.16 20.42
N LEU A 184 13.70 57.06 19.91
CA LEU A 184 13.56 56.61 18.54
C LEU A 184 12.70 55.36 18.50
N GLY A 185 11.68 55.36 17.65
CA GLY A 185 10.66 54.32 17.55
C GLY A 185 10.78 53.50 16.28
N SER A 186 10.92 52.19 16.45
CA SER A 186 10.88 51.21 15.36
C SER A 186 9.54 50.46 15.40
N PRO A 187 8.79 50.40 14.27
CA PRO A 187 7.62 49.53 14.17
C PRO A 187 8.00 48.08 14.41
N VAL A 188 7.14 47.31 15.08
CA VAL A 188 7.44 45.90 15.34
C VAL A 188 7.59 45.11 14.04
N ASP A 189 6.80 45.40 13.01
CA ASP A 189 6.88 44.79 11.69
C ASP A 189 8.19 45.08 10.93
N LYS A 190 8.98 46.07 11.36
CA LYS A 190 10.27 46.42 10.75
C LYS A 190 11.42 46.14 11.71
N GLY A 191 12.06 44.99 11.54
CA GLY A 191 13.25 44.59 12.29
C GLY A 191 12.93 43.71 13.50
N PHE A 192 12.11 44.20 14.45
CA PHE A 192 11.82 43.46 15.68
C PHE A 192 11.07 42.13 15.43
N ALA A 193 10.04 42.15 14.57
CA ALA A 193 9.27 40.98 14.16
C ALA A 193 10.12 39.92 13.45
N SER A 194 10.99 40.37 12.54
CA SER A 194 11.81 39.47 11.72
C SER A 194 12.76 38.61 12.55
N LEU A 195 13.16 39.08 13.75
CA LEU A 195 13.97 38.29 14.68
C LEU A 195 13.26 36.98 15.04
N PHE A 196 11.97 37.08 15.37
CA PHE A 196 11.16 35.95 15.85
C PHE A 196 10.51 35.15 14.71
N GLU A 197 10.30 35.75 13.55
CA GLU A 197 9.85 35.02 12.37
C GLU A 197 10.93 34.09 11.81
N ALA A 198 12.19 34.53 11.79
CA ALA A 198 13.33 33.72 11.36
C ALA A 198 13.63 32.55 12.33
N ALA A 199 13.20 32.67 13.59
CA ALA A 199 13.38 31.68 14.64
C ALA A 199 12.46 30.45 14.54
N ARG A 200 11.45 30.52 13.68
CA ARG A 200 10.39 29.52 13.57
C ARG A 200 10.93 28.21 13.02
N LEU A 201 10.94 27.17 13.85
CA LEU A 201 11.37 25.83 13.45
C LEU A 201 10.29 25.07 12.71
N GLY A 202 10.64 24.46 11.58
CA GLY A 202 9.77 23.50 10.90
C GLY A 202 8.38 24.07 10.59
N HIS A 203 7.37 23.20 10.61
CA HIS A 203 6.00 23.58 10.26
C HIS A 203 5.21 24.11 11.44
N SER A 204 5.52 23.71 12.68
CA SER A 204 4.78 24.09 13.88
C SER A 204 5.51 25.02 14.86
N GLY A 205 6.82 25.22 14.70
CA GLY A 205 7.63 25.93 15.68
C GLY A 205 7.33 27.42 15.78
N GLU A 206 7.02 27.91 16.97
CA GLU A 206 6.68 29.30 17.25
C GLU A 206 7.67 29.91 18.23
N ALA A 207 8.10 31.15 17.96
CA ALA A 207 8.86 31.96 18.89
C ALA A 207 8.01 33.17 19.29
N MET A 208 7.90 33.39 20.60
CA MET A 208 7.01 34.37 21.21
C MET A 208 7.79 35.26 22.16
N VAL A 209 7.52 36.56 22.10
CA VAL A 209 7.90 37.52 23.14
C VAL A 209 6.64 38.04 23.80
N PHE A 210 6.65 38.16 25.12
CA PHE A 210 5.52 38.69 25.87
C PHE A 210 5.97 39.50 27.08
N ASP A 211 5.07 40.34 27.59
CA ASP A 211 5.31 41.13 28.80
C ASP A 211 4.82 40.45 30.09
N ALA A 212 5.00 41.15 31.21
CA ALA A 212 4.66 40.64 32.53
C ALA A 212 3.15 40.49 32.76
N GLU A 213 2.33 41.18 31.97
CA GLU A 213 0.89 41.05 31.95
C GLU A 213 0.41 39.93 31.01
N GLY A 214 1.33 39.32 30.26
CA GLY A 214 1.11 38.24 29.31
C GLY A 214 0.71 38.69 27.92
N TRP A 215 0.89 39.96 27.54
CA TRP A 215 0.62 40.42 26.17
C TRP A 215 1.77 40.07 25.25
N LEU A 216 1.41 39.58 24.06
CA LEU A 216 2.38 39.27 23.01
C LEU A 216 2.98 40.56 22.43
N LEU A 217 4.30 40.61 22.37
CA LEU A 217 5.10 41.71 21.83
C LEU A 217 5.70 41.41 20.46
N SER A 218 5.64 40.16 20.01
CA SER A 218 6.07 39.70 18.68
C SER A 218 4.87 39.28 17.82
N PRO A 219 4.98 39.23 16.49
CA PRO A 219 3.92 38.63 15.67
C PRO A 219 3.80 37.12 15.91
N SER A 220 2.57 36.64 16.08
CA SER A 220 2.26 35.20 16.10
C SER A 220 1.91 34.71 14.71
N ARG A 221 2.32 33.46 14.40
CA ARG A 221 1.87 32.72 13.21
C ARG A 221 0.38 32.36 13.29
N HIS A 222 -0.18 32.41 14.49
CA HIS A 222 -1.55 32.05 14.82
C HIS A 222 -2.44 33.27 15.11
N VAL A 223 -2.10 34.43 14.54
CA VAL A 223 -2.80 35.70 14.78
C VAL A 223 -4.31 35.62 14.48
N GLU A 224 -4.68 34.88 13.43
CA GLU A 224 -6.09 34.75 13.03
C GLU A 224 -6.86 33.82 13.97
N GLU A 225 -6.24 32.72 14.42
CA GLU A 225 -6.83 31.78 15.37
C GLU A 225 -6.98 32.42 16.76
N LEU A 226 -6.02 33.27 17.18
CA LEU A 226 -6.12 34.09 18.39
C LEU A 226 -7.32 35.04 18.30
N ARG A 227 -7.49 35.74 17.18
CA ARG A 227 -8.64 36.64 16.94
C ARG A 227 -9.97 35.91 17.00
N GLN A 228 -10.07 34.75 16.35
CA GLN A 228 -11.30 33.94 16.35
C GLN A 228 -11.71 33.46 17.74
N ARG A 229 -10.74 33.25 18.65
CA ARG A 229 -10.99 32.90 20.04
C ARG A 229 -11.26 34.10 20.97
N GLY A 230 -11.34 35.32 20.42
CA GLY A 230 -11.51 36.54 21.20
C GLY A 230 -10.28 36.93 22.02
N LEU A 231 -9.12 36.34 21.72
CA LEU A 231 -7.87 36.60 22.42
C LEU A 231 -7.17 37.78 21.75
N ALA A 232 -7.07 38.91 22.47
CA ALA A 232 -6.43 40.13 21.97
C ALA A 232 -4.88 40.06 21.95
N LEU A 233 -4.32 38.93 21.49
CA LEU A 233 -2.88 38.61 21.54
C LEU A 233 -2.33 38.46 22.97
N ARG A 234 -3.13 37.96 23.89
CA ARG A 234 -2.73 37.72 25.28
C ARG A 234 -2.49 36.23 25.52
N LEU A 235 -1.33 35.88 26.07
CA LEU A 235 -0.89 34.52 26.40
C LEU A 235 -1.12 34.14 27.88
N VAL A 236 -1.39 35.12 28.75
CA VAL A 236 -1.72 34.87 30.17
C VAL A 236 -2.96 35.65 30.54
N THR A 237 -3.98 34.98 31.08
CA THR A 237 -5.19 35.61 31.61
C THR A 237 -4.99 35.99 33.08
N PRO A 238 -5.66 37.05 33.58
CA PRO A 238 -5.69 37.33 35.01
C PRO A 238 -6.36 36.16 35.76
N ALA A 239 -5.92 35.90 36.99
CA ALA A 239 -6.40 34.78 37.81
C ALA A 239 -7.94 34.69 38.01
N ALA A 240 -8.69 35.76 37.71
CA ALA A 240 -10.15 35.79 37.75
C ALA A 240 -10.84 35.03 36.60
N GLU A 241 -10.15 34.72 35.49
CA GLU A 241 -10.72 34.07 34.30
C GLU A 241 -10.47 32.54 34.25
N GLY A 242 -9.86 31.96 35.29
CA GLY A 242 -9.82 30.51 35.53
C GLY A 242 -8.82 29.70 34.68
N ASP A 243 -8.65 30.00 33.40
CA ASP A 243 -7.80 29.22 32.49
C ASP A 243 -6.62 30.04 31.96
N ALA A 244 -5.41 29.64 32.35
CA ALA A 244 -4.16 30.16 31.77
C ALA A 244 -4.01 29.70 30.31
N LEU A 245 -3.87 30.65 29.38
CA LEU A 245 -3.83 30.35 27.95
C LEU A 245 -2.54 29.63 27.53
N SER A 246 -1.36 30.08 27.98
CA SER A 246 -0.08 29.42 27.70
C SER A 246 0.63 29.02 28.99
N LEU A 247 0.87 27.72 29.17
CA LEU A 247 1.60 27.18 30.32
C LEU A 247 3.02 27.75 30.41
N LEU A 248 3.72 27.90 29.27
CA LEU A 248 5.05 28.51 29.24
C LEU A 248 5.01 29.97 29.67
N ALA A 249 4.12 30.77 29.09
CA ALA A 249 4.03 32.18 29.43
C ALA A 249 3.68 32.37 30.92
N THR A 250 2.76 31.56 31.44
CA THR A 250 2.42 31.56 32.87
C THR A 250 3.61 31.20 33.75
N ARG A 251 4.39 30.16 33.41
CA ARG A 251 5.60 29.80 34.17
C ARG A 251 6.69 30.85 34.08
N ALA A 252 6.88 31.46 32.91
CA ALA A 252 7.83 32.54 32.70
C ALA A 252 7.50 33.76 33.58
N VAL A 253 6.24 34.21 33.54
CA VAL A 253 5.77 35.33 34.37
C VAL A 253 5.85 35.01 35.86
N ALA A 254 5.48 33.79 36.26
CA ALA A 254 5.56 33.36 37.66
C ALA A 254 7.01 33.33 38.19
N THR A 255 7.98 33.01 37.32
CA THR A 255 9.40 32.89 37.67
C THR A 255 10.22 34.15 37.32
N ARG A 256 9.58 35.24 36.88
CA ARG A 256 10.23 36.52 36.52
C ARG A 256 11.13 37.06 37.64
N GLY A 257 10.70 36.88 38.89
CA GLY A 257 11.39 37.34 40.08
C GLY A 257 12.75 36.67 40.31
N GLU A 258 13.03 35.54 39.64
CA GLU A 258 14.29 34.78 39.69
C GLU A 258 15.07 34.83 38.36
N GLY A 259 14.53 35.51 37.33
CA GLY A 259 15.08 35.48 35.97
C GLY A 259 14.75 34.17 35.24
N GLY A 260 13.70 33.50 35.71
CA GLY A 260 13.43 32.09 35.46
C GLY A 260 13.56 31.68 34.00
N GLU A 261 14.33 30.62 33.82
CA GLU A 261 14.36 29.84 32.60
C GLU A 261 13.78 28.46 32.87
N GLY A 262 13.31 27.82 31.81
CA GLY A 262 12.89 26.44 31.93
C GLY A 262 12.65 25.77 30.60
N LEU A 263 12.37 24.48 30.72
CA LEU A 263 12.16 23.58 29.60
C LEU A 263 11.04 22.61 29.96
N LEU A 264 10.10 22.44 29.04
CA LEU A 264 9.02 21.46 29.11
C LEU A 264 9.14 20.51 27.91
N LEU A 265 9.60 19.29 28.18
CA LEU A 265 9.75 18.24 27.16
C LEU A 265 8.60 17.23 27.16
N ASP A 266 7.86 17.14 28.26
CA ASP A 266 6.64 16.36 28.30
C ASP A 266 5.54 17.17 27.62
N PRO A 267 4.81 16.59 26.63
CA PRO A 267 3.78 17.30 25.88
C PRO A 267 2.73 17.94 26.79
N TYR A 268 2.35 19.18 26.46
CA TYR A 268 1.30 19.93 27.14
C TYR A 268 0.48 20.71 26.12
N PRO A 269 -0.81 21.02 26.41
CA PRO A 269 -1.64 21.81 25.51
C PRO A 269 -1.18 23.27 25.52
N ASN A 270 -0.95 23.84 24.34
CA ASN A 270 -0.75 25.28 24.18
C ASN A 270 -2.08 26.05 24.19
N TYR A 271 -2.02 27.36 23.96
CA TYR A 271 -3.18 28.26 23.92
C TYR A 271 -4.18 27.96 22.79
N LEU A 272 -3.80 27.12 21.82
CA LEU A 272 -4.67 26.59 20.78
C LEU A 272 -5.23 25.20 21.10
N GLY A 273 -4.80 24.57 22.20
CA GLY A 273 -5.14 23.20 22.58
C GLY A 273 -4.34 22.13 21.84
N ARG A 274 -3.22 22.50 21.20
CA ARG A 274 -2.31 21.55 20.54
C ARG A 274 -1.23 21.12 21.50
N GLU A 275 -0.89 19.83 21.49
CA GLU A 275 0.19 19.27 22.31
C GLU A 275 1.55 19.75 21.80
N VAL A 276 2.26 20.54 22.61
CA VAL A 276 3.56 21.13 22.28
C VAL A 276 4.61 20.79 23.33
N ILE A 277 5.86 21.01 22.98
CA ILE A 277 7.00 21.11 23.90
C ILE A 277 7.66 22.47 23.72
N GLY A 278 8.40 22.96 24.71
CA GLY A 278 9.03 24.26 24.56
C GLY A 278 9.96 24.68 25.69
N ALA A 279 10.61 25.81 25.48
CA ALA A 279 11.57 26.42 26.39
C ALA A 279 11.27 27.91 26.57
N TRP A 280 11.60 28.47 27.72
CA TRP A 280 11.41 29.88 28.00
C TRP A 280 12.54 30.47 28.84
N ARG A 281 12.71 31.79 28.75
CA ARG A 281 13.54 32.57 29.68
C ARG A 281 12.96 33.97 29.87
N TRP A 282 13.03 34.46 31.10
CA TRP A 282 12.71 35.85 31.44
C TRP A 282 13.94 36.75 31.38
N LEU A 283 13.91 37.80 30.56
CA LEU A 283 14.95 38.81 30.46
C LEU A 283 14.63 39.96 31.41
N ARG A 284 15.22 39.93 32.60
CA ARG A 284 14.96 40.91 33.68
C ARG A 284 15.27 42.35 33.28
N ASP A 285 16.37 42.56 32.57
CA ASP A 285 16.84 43.91 32.19
C ASP A 285 15.89 44.62 31.22
N HIS A 286 14.98 43.87 30.59
CA HIS A 286 14.03 44.37 29.60
C HIS A 286 12.56 44.11 29.99
N ASP A 287 12.34 43.41 31.10
CA ASP A 287 11.02 42.95 31.59
C ASP A 287 10.18 42.23 30.51
N ILE A 288 10.82 41.32 29.78
CA ILE A 288 10.19 40.52 28.71
C ILE A 288 10.48 39.03 28.88
N GLY A 289 9.48 38.20 28.58
CA GLY A 289 9.62 36.77 28.44
C GLY A 289 9.83 36.37 26.99
N VAL A 290 10.78 35.49 26.72
CA VAL A 290 10.96 34.84 25.41
C VAL A 290 10.63 33.36 25.57
N ALA A 291 9.75 32.83 24.73
CA ALA A 291 9.40 31.42 24.70
C ALA A 291 9.45 30.86 23.28
N ILE A 292 9.83 29.60 23.16
CA ILE A 292 9.80 28.83 21.92
C ILE A 292 9.00 27.57 22.15
N GLU A 293 8.03 27.30 21.27
CA GLU A 293 7.20 26.10 21.27
C GLU A 293 7.30 25.37 19.93
N ILE A 294 7.09 24.07 19.93
CA ILE A 294 6.95 23.23 18.73
C ILE A 294 5.95 22.10 19.03
N GLU A 295 5.13 21.70 18.06
CA GLU A 295 4.18 20.60 18.27
C GLU A 295 4.93 19.31 18.60
N ALA A 296 4.45 18.60 19.62
CA ALA A 296 5.06 17.36 20.10
C ALA A 296 5.06 16.26 19.02
N SER A 297 4.04 16.25 18.16
CA SER A 297 3.94 15.37 16.99
C SER A 297 5.09 15.57 16.00
N GLU A 298 5.47 16.82 15.73
CA GLU A 298 6.59 17.15 14.85
C GLU A 298 7.94 16.92 15.56
N ALA A 299 8.04 17.33 16.83
CA ALA A 299 9.25 17.17 17.62
C ALA A 299 9.64 15.70 17.83
N TYR A 300 8.66 14.81 18.01
CA TYR A 300 8.87 13.39 18.30
C TYR A 300 8.48 12.45 17.15
N ALA A 301 8.09 12.94 15.96
CA ALA A 301 7.81 12.08 14.81
C ALA A 301 8.92 11.05 14.51
N PRO A 302 10.23 11.41 14.52
CA PRO A 302 11.32 10.44 14.32
C PRO A 302 11.33 9.33 15.37
N LEU A 303 10.94 9.65 16.62
CA LEU A 303 10.87 8.70 17.72
C LEU A 303 9.79 7.65 17.46
N THR A 304 8.61 8.05 16.98
CA THR A 304 7.50 7.11 16.69
C THR A 304 7.90 6.06 15.65
N TYR A 305 8.60 6.47 14.57
CA TYR A 305 9.07 5.52 13.56
C TYR A 305 10.11 4.56 14.13
N LEU A 306 11.07 5.08 14.89
CA LEU A 306 12.13 4.30 15.50
C LEU A 306 11.58 3.30 16.54
N GLN A 307 10.65 3.74 17.39
CA GLN A 307 9.96 2.90 18.37
C GLN A 307 9.15 1.79 17.71
N THR A 308 8.43 2.12 16.62
CA THR A 308 7.69 1.13 15.82
C THR A 308 8.63 0.10 15.21
N GLY A 309 9.77 0.55 14.67
CA GLY A 309 10.83 -0.33 14.17
C GLY A 309 11.38 -1.28 15.24
N PHE A 310 11.72 -0.76 16.42
CA PHE A 310 12.18 -1.57 17.55
C PHE A 310 11.12 -2.57 18.02
N ALA A 311 9.85 -2.16 18.11
CA ALA A 311 8.76 -3.06 18.49
C ALA A 311 8.59 -4.20 17.48
N ILE A 312 8.66 -3.91 16.18
CA ILE A 312 8.62 -4.93 15.11
C ILE A 312 9.82 -5.89 15.25
N ILE A 313 11.03 -5.37 15.45
CA ILE A 313 12.23 -6.20 15.60
C ILE A 313 12.10 -7.11 16.83
N LEU A 314 11.65 -6.58 17.98
CA LEU A 314 11.46 -7.37 19.19
C LEU A 314 10.35 -8.42 19.01
N LEU A 315 9.27 -8.09 18.30
CA LEU A 315 8.20 -9.04 17.97
C LEU A 315 8.72 -10.15 17.03
N LEU A 316 9.56 -9.82 16.06
CA LEU A 316 10.20 -10.79 15.17
C LEU A 316 11.16 -11.70 15.95
N ILE A 317 12.00 -11.14 16.83
CA ILE A 317 12.89 -11.93 17.71
C ILE A 317 12.06 -12.85 18.61
N PHE A 318 10.97 -12.35 19.17
CA PHE A 318 10.06 -13.15 19.98
C PHE A 318 9.38 -14.27 19.17
N ALA A 319 8.96 -14.00 17.94
CA ALA A 319 8.36 -15.00 17.06
C ALA A 319 9.38 -16.08 16.65
N VAL A 320 10.61 -15.69 16.30
CA VAL A 320 11.72 -16.62 16.03
C VAL A 320 12.04 -17.44 17.27
N TRP A 321 12.03 -16.84 18.45
CA TRP A 321 12.25 -17.56 19.69
C TRP A 321 11.12 -18.53 20.03
N LEU A 322 9.85 -18.12 19.86
CA LEU A 322 8.67 -18.95 20.05
C LEU A 322 8.68 -20.16 19.10
N SER A 323 9.22 -19.99 17.90
CA SER A 323 9.42 -21.08 16.94
C SER A 323 10.32 -22.21 17.46
N GLY A 324 11.27 -21.91 18.36
CA GLY A 324 12.14 -22.90 19.01
C GLY A 324 11.50 -23.65 20.19
N PHE A 325 10.39 -23.14 20.72
CA PHE A 325 9.60 -23.79 21.78
C PHE A 325 8.43 -24.62 21.25
N LEU A 326 7.97 -24.31 20.03
CA LEU A 326 7.11 -25.19 19.25
C LEU A 326 7.87 -26.49 18.95
N ALA A 327 7.23 -27.64 19.15
CA ALA A 327 7.85 -28.93 18.83
C ALA A 327 8.41 -28.93 17.40
N PRO A 328 9.56 -29.57 17.11
CA PRO A 328 10.12 -29.64 15.75
C PRO A 328 9.10 -30.10 14.70
N ASP A 329 8.15 -30.94 15.12
CA ASP A 329 7.03 -31.42 14.31
C ASP A 329 6.01 -30.30 13.98
N ALA A 330 5.80 -29.33 14.87
CA ALA A 330 4.88 -28.22 14.67
C ALA A 330 5.46 -27.15 13.72
N LEU A 331 6.77 -26.86 13.82
CA LEU A 331 7.43 -25.90 12.93
C LEU A 331 7.64 -26.46 11.51
N ALA A 332 7.89 -27.77 11.39
CA ALA A 332 7.91 -28.48 10.11
C ALA A 332 6.53 -28.57 9.43
N VAL A 333 5.44 -28.43 10.20
CA VAL A 333 4.05 -28.38 9.71
C VAL A 333 3.65 -26.96 9.30
N LEU A 334 4.17 -25.91 9.96
CA LEU A 334 3.87 -24.50 9.66
C LEU A 334 4.69 -23.91 8.50
N LEU A 335 5.94 -24.36 8.28
CA LEU A 335 6.80 -23.88 7.20
C LEU A 335 6.63 -24.64 5.87
N ARG A 336 5.80 -25.70 5.83
CA ARG A 336 5.37 -26.30 4.58
C ARG A 336 4.27 -25.44 3.97
N ARG A 337 4.66 -24.50 3.12
CA ARG A 337 3.76 -23.79 2.23
C ARG A 337 3.04 -24.82 1.36
N ASP A 338 1.74 -24.95 1.66
CA ASP A 338 0.70 -25.73 1.02
C ASP A 338 0.80 -27.27 1.02
N GLY A 339 -0.25 -27.84 1.62
CA GLY A 339 -0.64 -29.23 1.48
C GLY A 339 -0.29 -30.04 2.71
N ARG A 340 -1.31 -30.37 3.51
CA ARG A 340 -1.37 -31.71 4.12
C ARG A 340 -0.89 -32.68 3.03
N VAL A 341 0.26 -33.33 3.23
CA VAL A 341 0.76 -34.32 2.29
C VAL A 341 -0.25 -35.46 2.34
N ARG A 342 -1.29 -35.34 1.52
CA ARG A 342 -2.38 -36.29 1.44
C ARG A 342 -1.80 -37.48 0.70
N GLN A 343 -1.76 -38.61 1.39
CA GLN A 343 -1.29 -39.85 0.79
C GLN A 343 -2.52 -40.58 0.22
N MET A 344 -2.40 -41.06 -1.02
CA MET A 344 -3.40 -41.89 -1.68
C MET A 344 -2.74 -43.21 -2.04
N GLY A 345 -2.95 -44.23 -1.20
CA GLY A 345 -2.22 -45.50 -1.26
C GLY A 345 -0.70 -45.32 -1.38
N PRO A 346 -0.02 -45.84 -2.43
CA PRO A 346 1.42 -45.71 -2.59
C PRO A 346 1.85 -44.34 -3.15
N TYR A 347 0.94 -43.41 -3.40
CA TYR A 347 1.21 -42.10 -4.01
C TYR A 347 1.20 -40.98 -2.99
N ARG A 348 2.24 -40.14 -3.05
CA ARG A 348 2.31 -38.88 -2.33
C ARG A 348 1.77 -37.77 -3.24
N LEU A 349 0.63 -37.18 -2.88
CA LEU A 349 0.10 -36.04 -3.64
C LEU A 349 1.01 -34.81 -3.43
N LEU A 350 1.36 -34.13 -4.51
CA LEU A 350 2.26 -32.96 -4.52
C LEU A 350 1.46 -31.66 -4.70
N ARG A 351 0.86 -31.46 -5.87
CA ARG A 351 0.02 -30.29 -6.18
C ARG A 351 -1.21 -30.70 -6.96
N GLN A 352 -2.29 -29.93 -6.86
CA GLN A 352 -3.45 -30.11 -7.73
C GLN A 352 -3.11 -29.62 -9.14
N ILE A 353 -3.48 -30.40 -10.16
CA ILE A 353 -3.27 -30.10 -11.58
C ILE A 353 -4.56 -30.00 -12.37
N GLY A 354 -5.68 -30.44 -11.80
CA GLY A 354 -6.99 -30.29 -12.39
C GLY A 354 -8.10 -30.37 -11.34
N GLU A 355 -9.19 -29.65 -11.59
CA GLU A 355 -10.41 -29.72 -10.81
C GLU A 355 -11.59 -30.00 -11.74
N GLY A 356 -12.37 -31.03 -11.41
CA GLY A 356 -13.63 -31.33 -12.07
C GLY A 356 -14.80 -31.27 -11.09
N ALA A 357 -16.01 -31.37 -11.63
CA ALA A 357 -17.24 -31.40 -10.83
C ALA A 357 -17.23 -32.55 -9.80
N ILE A 358 -16.77 -33.73 -10.21
CA ILE A 358 -16.84 -34.97 -9.42
C ILE A 358 -15.49 -35.43 -8.83
N SER A 359 -14.38 -34.82 -9.26
CA SER A 359 -13.04 -35.31 -8.93
C SER A 359 -11.99 -34.22 -8.98
N ASN A 360 -10.92 -34.38 -8.20
CA ASN A 360 -9.71 -33.56 -8.28
C ASN A 360 -8.56 -34.39 -8.82
N VAL A 361 -7.74 -33.82 -9.70
CA VAL A 361 -6.54 -34.47 -10.24
C VAL A 361 -5.31 -33.81 -9.62
N TYR A 362 -4.41 -34.62 -9.09
CA TYR A 362 -3.18 -34.18 -8.45
C TYR A 362 -1.96 -34.74 -9.18
N LEU A 363 -0.94 -33.91 -9.38
CA LEU A 363 0.41 -34.40 -9.61
C LEU A 363 0.86 -35.08 -8.32
N ALA A 364 1.31 -36.31 -8.44
CA ALA A 364 1.75 -37.14 -7.34
C ALA A 364 3.07 -37.83 -7.70
N GLN A 365 3.73 -38.36 -6.67
CA GLN A 365 4.92 -39.18 -6.84
C GLN A 365 4.71 -40.52 -6.15
N HIS A 366 4.96 -41.61 -6.87
CA HIS A 366 4.95 -42.95 -6.28
C HIS A 366 6.07 -43.04 -5.23
N ARG A 367 5.73 -43.44 -3.99
CA ARG A 367 6.63 -43.33 -2.83
C ARG A 367 7.94 -44.09 -2.98
N MET A 368 7.88 -45.32 -3.50
CA MET A 368 9.04 -46.21 -3.66
C MET A 368 9.78 -45.93 -4.97
N LEU A 369 9.08 -46.06 -6.11
CA LEU A 369 9.64 -45.87 -7.45
C LEU A 369 10.06 -44.44 -7.79
N LYS A 370 9.65 -43.43 -7.00
CA LYS A 370 9.87 -41.99 -7.27
C LYS A 370 9.37 -41.48 -8.63
N ARG A 371 8.60 -42.30 -9.35
CA ARG A 371 7.99 -41.98 -10.64
C ARG A 371 6.86 -40.95 -10.47
N PRO A 372 6.76 -39.93 -11.33
CA PRO A 372 5.60 -39.03 -11.36
C PRO A 372 4.34 -39.76 -11.85
N ALA A 373 3.20 -39.39 -11.30
CA ALA A 373 1.88 -39.90 -11.67
C ALA A 373 0.82 -38.80 -11.54
N ALA A 374 -0.24 -38.88 -12.32
CA ALA A 374 -1.45 -38.11 -12.07
C ALA A 374 -2.41 -38.99 -11.23
N VAL A 375 -2.88 -38.48 -10.08
CA VAL A 375 -3.83 -39.19 -9.22
C VAL A 375 -5.14 -38.45 -9.21
N LYS A 376 -6.19 -39.09 -9.73
CA LYS A 376 -7.55 -38.56 -9.70
C LYS A 376 -8.26 -39.10 -8.47
N VAL A 377 -8.76 -38.20 -7.63
CA VAL A 377 -9.44 -38.48 -6.37
C VAL A 377 -10.89 -38.02 -6.48
N LEU A 378 -11.84 -38.92 -6.23
CA LEU A 378 -13.27 -38.59 -6.27
C LEU A 378 -13.70 -37.78 -5.04
N LYS A 379 -14.59 -36.81 -5.23
CA LYS A 379 -15.11 -35.95 -4.16
C LYS A 379 -16.12 -36.75 -3.30
N PRO A 380 -16.10 -36.62 -1.95
CA PRO A 380 -16.93 -37.44 -1.04
C PRO A 380 -18.45 -37.29 -1.18
N GLN A 381 -18.94 -36.27 -1.90
CA GLN A 381 -20.36 -35.88 -1.90
C GLN A 381 -21.21 -36.53 -3.01
N THR A 382 -20.70 -37.56 -3.70
CA THR A 382 -21.32 -38.04 -4.96
C THR A 382 -21.51 -39.56 -5.10
N THR A 383 -21.14 -40.35 -4.09
CA THR A 383 -20.96 -41.80 -4.30
C THR A 383 -21.90 -42.62 -3.42
N SER A 384 -22.94 -43.21 -4.00
CA SER A 384 -23.57 -44.42 -3.44
C SER A 384 -22.63 -45.62 -3.65
N ASP A 385 -22.77 -46.67 -2.85
CA ASP A 385 -21.97 -47.90 -2.99
C ASP A 385 -22.08 -48.51 -4.40
N GLU A 386 -23.25 -48.36 -5.05
CA GLU A 386 -23.50 -48.81 -6.42
C GLU A 386 -22.70 -48.01 -7.46
N TRP A 387 -22.56 -46.70 -7.26
CA TRP A 387 -21.78 -45.84 -8.16
C TRP A 387 -20.29 -46.16 -8.07
N THR A 388 -19.78 -46.42 -6.87
CA THR A 388 -18.37 -46.81 -6.64
C THR A 388 -18.04 -48.17 -7.26
N ALA A 389 -18.94 -49.16 -7.15
CA ALA A 389 -18.74 -50.48 -7.75
C ALA A 389 -18.70 -50.44 -9.29
N ARG A 390 -19.54 -49.59 -9.91
CA ARG A 390 -19.51 -49.36 -11.37
C ARG A 390 -18.24 -48.64 -11.79
N PHE A 391 -17.85 -47.59 -11.08
CA PHE A 391 -16.61 -46.85 -11.34
C PHE A 391 -15.38 -47.77 -11.27
N GLN A 392 -15.31 -48.64 -10.27
CA GLN A 392 -14.26 -49.66 -10.14
C GLN A 392 -14.19 -50.59 -11.37
N ARG A 393 -15.35 -51.06 -11.85
CA ARG A 393 -15.42 -51.93 -13.02
C ARG A 393 -14.94 -51.22 -14.29
N GLU A 394 -15.29 -49.95 -14.47
CA GLU A 394 -14.85 -49.19 -15.64
C GLU A 394 -13.35 -48.87 -15.60
N VAL A 395 -12.79 -48.59 -14.42
CA VAL A 395 -11.34 -48.43 -14.24
C VAL A 395 -10.60 -49.73 -14.54
N GLN A 396 -11.12 -50.88 -14.10
CA GLN A 396 -10.56 -52.19 -14.42
C GLN A 396 -10.55 -52.48 -15.92
N LEU A 397 -11.66 -52.21 -16.61
CA LEU A 397 -11.74 -52.40 -18.06
C LEU A 397 -10.79 -51.46 -18.81
N SER A 398 -10.70 -50.20 -18.36
CA SER A 398 -9.78 -49.21 -18.93
C SER A 398 -8.31 -49.57 -18.68
N SER A 399 -7.98 -50.23 -17.56
CA SER A 399 -6.61 -50.68 -17.28
C SER A 399 -6.13 -51.83 -18.17
N LEU A 400 -7.02 -52.47 -18.93
CA LEU A 400 -6.66 -53.49 -19.92
C LEU A 400 -6.21 -52.90 -21.26
N LEU A 401 -6.33 -51.58 -21.44
CA LEU A 401 -5.91 -50.88 -22.65
C LEU A 401 -4.42 -50.54 -22.58
N HIS A 402 -3.69 -50.78 -23.67
CA HIS A 402 -2.23 -50.67 -23.75
C HIS A 402 -1.75 -49.84 -24.96
N HIS A 403 -2.65 -49.36 -25.81
CA HIS A 403 -2.26 -48.62 -27.01
C HIS A 403 -1.50 -47.34 -26.63
N PRO A 404 -0.44 -46.97 -27.35
CA PRO A 404 0.36 -45.78 -27.04
C PRO A 404 -0.45 -44.48 -26.97
N ASN A 405 -1.56 -44.39 -27.72
CA ASN A 405 -2.47 -43.24 -27.69
C ASN A 405 -3.56 -43.28 -26.61
N THR A 406 -3.58 -44.33 -25.78
CA THR A 406 -4.47 -44.47 -24.63
C THR A 406 -3.74 -44.08 -23.34
N ILE A 407 -4.42 -43.39 -22.42
CA ILE A 407 -3.87 -43.12 -21.08
C ILE A 407 -3.63 -44.42 -20.32
N THR A 408 -2.41 -44.60 -19.79
CA THR A 408 -2.09 -45.77 -18.98
C THR A 408 -2.52 -45.56 -17.53
N ILE A 409 -3.38 -46.44 -17.02
CA ILE A 409 -3.74 -46.50 -15.59
C ILE A 409 -2.73 -47.40 -14.88
N TYR A 410 -2.17 -46.94 -13.76
CA TYR A 410 -1.19 -47.69 -12.97
C TYR A 410 -1.82 -48.47 -11.84
N ASP A 411 -2.76 -47.87 -11.11
CA ASP A 411 -3.32 -48.46 -9.90
C ASP A 411 -4.64 -47.76 -9.53
N TYR A 412 -5.45 -48.38 -8.69
CA TYR A 412 -6.63 -47.77 -8.10
C TYR A 412 -6.89 -48.29 -6.68
N GLY A 413 -7.61 -47.51 -5.88
CA GLY A 413 -7.98 -47.93 -4.53
C GLY A 413 -8.79 -46.91 -3.77
N THR A 414 -8.84 -47.10 -2.46
CA THR A 414 -9.57 -46.22 -1.54
C THR A 414 -8.59 -45.50 -0.63
N GLY A 415 -8.74 -44.18 -0.51
CA GLY A 415 -7.95 -43.32 0.35
C GLY A 415 -8.37 -43.43 1.83
N PRO A 416 -7.62 -42.77 2.73
CA PRO A 416 -7.83 -42.89 4.17
C PRO A 416 -9.24 -42.53 4.67
N ASN A 417 -9.97 -41.68 3.95
CA ASN A 417 -11.33 -41.26 4.34
C ASN A 417 -12.43 -41.92 3.48
N GLY A 418 -12.14 -43.04 2.81
CA GLY A 418 -13.12 -43.73 1.97
C GLY A 418 -13.22 -43.17 0.54
N GLU A 419 -12.39 -42.18 0.18
CA GLU A 419 -12.40 -41.60 -1.17
C GLU A 419 -11.81 -42.57 -2.20
N PHE A 420 -12.53 -42.87 -3.29
CA PHE A 420 -11.94 -43.64 -4.38
C PHE A 420 -10.90 -42.80 -5.13
N TYR A 421 -9.79 -43.42 -5.50
CA TYR A 421 -8.78 -42.81 -6.36
C TYR A 421 -8.26 -43.81 -7.39
N TYR A 422 -7.76 -43.29 -8.52
CA TYR A 422 -6.88 -44.04 -9.40
C TYR A 422 -5.68 -43.19 -9.81
N ALA A 423 -4.57 -43.87 -10.04
CA ALA A 423 -3.32 -43.30 -10.49
C ALA A 423 -3.11 -43.68 -11.95
N MET A 424 -2.70 -42.70 -12.75
CA MET A 424 -2.44 -42.82 -14.17
C MET A 424 -1.13 -42.15 -14.53
N GLU A 425 -0.66 -42.39 -15.75
CA GLU A 425 0.54 -41.73 -16.26
C GLU A 425 0.42 -40.21 -16.18
N TYR A 426 1.51 -39.59 -15.76
CA TYR A 426 1.62 -38.14 -15.81
C TYR A 426 1.99 -37.72 -17.22
N LEU A 427 1.20 -36.82 -17.81
CA LEU A 427 1.38 -36.35 -19.17
C LEU A 427 1.82 -34.89 -19.19
N GLU A 428 2.98 -34.65 -19.79
CA GLU A 428 3.45 -33.30 -20.09
C GLU A 428 2.90 -32.88 -21.45
N GLY A 429 1.84 -32.09 -21.46
CA GLY A 429 1.15 -31.68 -22.68
C GLY A 429 0.13 -30.58 -22.48
N LEU A 430 -0.71 -30.39 -23.49
CA LEU A 430 -1.88 -29.51 -23.49
C LEU A 430 -3.11 -30.36 -23.83
N SER A 431 -4.26 -30.07 -23.22
CA SER A 431 -5.51 -30.59 -23.79
C SER A 431 -5.75 -29.92 -25.15
N LEU A 432 -6.55 -30.55 -26.03
CA LEU A 432 -6.93 -29.92 -27.29
C LEU A 432 -7.76 -28.64 -27.07
N ALA A 433 -8.47 -28.54 -25.93
CA ALA A 433 -9.11 -27.30 -25.52
C ALA A 433 -8.08 -26.19 -25.28
N ASP A 434 -7.06 -26.47 -24.45
CA ASP A 434 -5.99 -25.50 -24.16
C ASP A 434 -5.19 -25.12 -25.41
N LEU A 435 -4.97 -26.08 -26.32
CA LEU A 435 -4.28 -25.85 -27.58
C LEU A 435 -5.00 -24.79 -28.41
N VAL A 436 -6.31 -24.95 -28.60
CA VAL A 436 -7.11 -24.01 -29.40
C VAL A 436 -7.30 -22.68 -28.68
N GLU A 437 -7.54 -22.70 -27.37
CA GLU A 437 -7.72 -21.48 -26.58
C GLU A 437 -6.47 -20.59 -26.60
N ARG A 438 -5.28 -21.19 -26.50
CA ARG A 438 -4.01 -20.44 -26.44
C ARG A 438 -3.45 -20.07 -27.81
N TYR A 439 -3.60 -20.94 -28.80
CA TYR A 439 -2.91 -20.82 -30.09
C TYR A 439 -3.84 -20.67 -31.28
N GLY A 440 -5.16 -20.68 -31.04
CA GLY A 440 -6.17 -20.56 -32.08
C GLY A 440 -6.41 -21.86 -32.86
N PRO A 441 -7.12 -21.78 -33.99
CA PRO A 441 -7.44 -22.94 -34.82
C PRO A 441 -6.19 -23.69 -35.30
N VAL A 442 -6.33 -25.00 -35.47
CA VAL A 442 -5.26 -25.94 -35.81
C VAL A 442 -5.25 -26.23 -37.32
N PRO A 443 -4.07 -26.20 -37.98
CA PRO A 443 -3.97 -26.47 -39.41
C PRO A 443 -4.51 -27.85 -39.81
N PRO A 444 -5.15 -28.00 -40.98
CA PRO A 444 -5.79 -29.25 -41.41
C PRO A 444 -4.92 -30.51 -41.29
N ALA A 445 -3.64 -30.44 -41.71
CA ALA A 445 -2.71 -31.57 -41.64
C ALA A 445 -2.48 -32.05 -40.20
N ARG A 446 -2.30 -31.11 -39.27
CA ARG A 446 -2.13 -31.42 -37.86
C ARG A 446 -3.42 -31.95 -37.25
N THR A 447 -4.56 -31.36 -37.60
CA THR A 447 -5.88 -31.85 -37.15
C THR A 447 -6.12 -33.29 -37.60
N ALA A 448 -5.90 -33.61 -38.88
CA ALA A 448 -6.05 -34.98 -39.39
C ALA A 448 -5.13 -35.97 -38.66
N SER A 449 -3.87 -35.58 -38.41
CA SER A 449 -2.92 -36.39 -37.64
C SER A 449 -3.37 -36.63 -36.19
N ILE A 450 -3.88 -35.60 -35.52
CA ILE A 450 -4.42 -35.70 -34.15
C ILE A 450 -5.62 -36.65 -34.11
N LEU A 451 -6.59 -36.45 -35.01
CA LEU A 451 -7.81 -37.27 -35.06
C LEU A 451 -7.47 -38.73 -35.38
N ARG A 452 -6.50 -38.97 -36.27
CA ARG A 452 -6.04 -40.33 -36.60
C ARG A 452 -5.48 -41.03 -35.36
N GLN A 453 -4.65 -40.35 -34.59
CA GLN A 453 -4.07 -40.94 -33.37
C GLN A 453 -5.15 -41.20 -32.31
N ALA A 454 -6.14 -40.31 -32.18
CA ALA A 454 -7.30 -40.55 -31.32
C ALA A 454 -8.12 -41.77 -31.79
N CYS A 455 -8.30 -41.96 -33.10
CA CYS A 455 -8.94 -43.15 -33.66
C CYS A 455 -8.24 -44.44 -33.22
N ALA A 456 -6.90 -44.44 -33.10
CA ALA A 456 -6.15 -45.62 -32.70
C ALA A 456 -6.44 -46.04 -31.24
N SER A 457 -6.60 -45.07 -30.33
CA SER A 457 -7.04 -45.34 -28.96
C SER A 457 -8.49 -45.84 -28.90
N LEU A 458 -9.40 -45.19 -29.65
CA LEU A 458 -10.80 -45.59 -29.72
C LEU A 458 -10.97 -46.98 -30.36
N TRP A 459 -10.16 -47.33 -31.35
CA TRP A 459 -10.17 -48.64 -31.99
C TRP A 459 -9.84 -49.75 -31.00
N GLU A 460 -8.79 -49.57 -30.19
CA GLU A 460 -8.44 -50.52 -29.13
C GLU A 460 -9.62 -50.70 -28.15
N ALA A 461 -10.16 -49.60 -27.64
CA ALA A 461 -11.27 -49.63 -26.71
C ALA A 461 -12.51 -50.34 -27.30
N HIS A 462 -12.91 -49.98 -28.52
CA HIS A 462 -14.04 -50.58 -29.21
C HIS A 462 -13.83 -52.09 -29.44
N SER A 463 -12.60 -52.52 -29.75
CA SER A 463 -12.25 -53.94 -29.90
C SER A 463 -12.38 -54.75 -28.61
N CYS A 464 -12.24 -54.09 -27.46
CA CYS A 464 -12.47 -54.65 -26.13
C CYS A 464 -13.92 -54.49 -25.64
N GLY A 465 -14.83 -54.00 -26.49
CA GLY A 465 -16.24 -53.75 -26.14
C GLY A 465 -16.46 -52.52 -25.26
N LEU A 466 -15.47 -51.63 -25.14
CA LEU A 466 -15.56 -50.40 -24.37
C LEU A 466 -15.86 -49.21 -25.30
N VAL A 467 -16.91 -48.46 -25.01
CA VAL A 467 -17.25 -47.21 -25.70
C VAL A 467 -16.92 -46.03 -24.79
N HIS A 468 -16.23 -45.00 -25.29
CA HIS A 468 -15.71 -43.93 -24.46
C HIS A 468 -16.80 -42.98 -23.95
N ARG A 469 -17.77 -42.60 -24.79
CA ARG A 469 -18.96 -41.78 -24.47
C ARG A 469 -18.73 -40.38 -23.91
N ASP A 470 -17.50 -39.89 -23.85
CA ASP A 470 -17.16 -38.54 -23.37
C ASP A 470 -15.98 -37.94 -24.13
N ILE A 471 -15.86 -38.26 -25.42
CA ILE A 471 -14.88 -37.63 -26.30
C ILE A 471 -15.19 -36.14 -26.42
N LYS A 472 -14.20 -35.31 -26.08
CA LYS A 472 -14.24 -33.85 -26.13
C LYS A 472 -12.81 -33.29 -26.07
N PRO A 473 -12.58 -32.01 -26.43
CA PRO A 473 -11.22 -31.46 -26.48
C PRO A 473 -10.47 -31.50 -25.14
N GLN A 474 -11.16 -31.46 -24.00
CA GLN A 474 -10.54 -31.57 -22.67
C GLN A 474 -10.03 -32.98 -22.34
N ASN A 475 -10.58 -34.03 -22.98
CA ASN A 475 -10.24 -35.43 -22.72
C ASN A 475 -9.25 -35.99 -23.76
N ILE A 476 -8.70 -35.15 -24.62
CA ILE A 476 -7.64 -35.53 -25.56
C ILE A 476 -6.49 -34.58 -25.33
N MET A 477 -5.31 -35.12 -25.02
CA MET A 477 -4.10 -34.34 -24.83
C MET A 477 -3.11 -34.55 -25.96
N LEU A 478 -2.37 -33.49 -26.27
CA LEU A 478 -1.22 -33.49 -27.14
C LEU A 478 0.04 -33.34 -26.28
N CYS A 479 0.87 -34.37 -26.25
CA CYS A 479 1.91 -34.55 -25.24
C CYS A 479 3.30 -34.69 -25.84
N GLN A 480 4.30 -34.44 -24.99
CA GLN A 480 5.65 -34.92 -25.20
C GLN A 480 5.85 -36.22 -24.41
N VAL A 481 6.06 -37.34 -25.09
CA VAL A 481 6.22 -38.66 -24.48
C VAL A 481 7.54 -39.27 -24.93
N ARG A 482 8.43 -39.59 -23.98
CA ARG A 482 9.75 -40.22 -24.26
C ARG A 482 10.59 -39.50 -25.34
N GLY A 483 10.47 -38.18 -25.42
CA GLY A 483 11.19 -37.35 -26.39
C GLY A 483 10.47 -37.17 -27.74
N GLU A 484 9.37 -37.88 -27.99
CA GLU A 484 8.48 -37.63 -29.13
C GLU A 484 7.45 -36.55 -28.77
N ARG A 485 7.14 -35.69 -29.74
CA ARG A 485 6.21 -34.57 -29.62
C ARG A 485 5.00 -34.81 -30.53
N ASP A 486 3.89 -34.12 -30.27
CA ASP A 486 2.60 -34.36 -30.94
C ASP A 486 2.06 -35.78 -30.74
N VAL A 487 2.37 -36.39 -29.60
CA VAL A 487 1.80 -37.69 -29.22
C VAL A 487 0.43 -37.46 -28.60
N VAL A 488 -0.62 -37.99 -29.22
CA VAL A 488 -1.99 -37.89 -28.69
C VAL A 488 -2.21 -38.90 -27.58
N LYS A 489 -2.87 -38.47 -26.51
CA LYS A 489 -3.33 -39.31 -25.40
C LYS A 489 -4.81 -39.06 -25.16
N VAL A 490 -5.64 -40.07 -25.37
CA VAL A 490 -7.06 -40.04 -25.01
C VAL A 490 -7.19 -40.41 -23.54
N LEU A 491 -7.86 -39.55 -22.79
CA LEU A 491 -8.04 -39.62 -21.34
C LEU A 491 -9.46 -40.06 -20.98
N ASP A 492 -9.62 -40.59 -19.76
CA ASP A 492 -10.92 -40.70 -19.09
C ASP A 492 -12.02 -41.39 -19.91
N PHE A 493 -11.89 -42.70 -20.10
CA PHE A 493 -12.95 -43.56 -20.66
C PHE A 493 -14.18 -43.60 -19.75
N GLY A 494 -15.01 -42.55 -19.84
CA GLY A 494 -16.43 -42.58 -19.50
C GLY A 494 -16.83 -42.99 -18.08
N LEU A 495 -15.90 -42.99 -17.11
CA LEU A 495 -15.91 -43.80 -15.88
C LEU A 495 -17.17 -43.82 -14.98
N VAL A 496 -18.19 -42.97 -15.20
CA VAL A 496 -19.62 -43.28 -14.97
C VAL A 496 -20.47 -42.23 -15.70
N LYS A 497 -21.19 -42.62 -16.76
CA LYS A 497 -22.38 -41.89 -17.26
C LYS A 497 -23.58 -42.80 -17.61
N GLN A 498 -23.72 -43.97 -16.98
CA GLN A 498 -25.00 -44.68 -16.95
C GLN A 498 -25.85 -44.22 -15.76
N MET A 499 -26.35 -42.99 -15.85
CA MET A 499 -27.54 -42.55 -15.11
C MET A 499 -28.74 -42.75 -16.02
N SER A 500 -29.18 -43.99 -16.20
CA SER A 500 -30.48 -44.33 -16.80
C SER A 500 -30.90 -45.72 -16.31
N GLY A 501 -31.04 -45.86 -15.00
CA GLY A 501 -31.98 -46.82 -14.42
C GLY A 501 -33.24 -46.04 -14.03
N ASP A 502 -34.32 -46.23 -14.80
CA ASP A 502 -35.74 -45.96 -14.52
C ASP A 502 -36.17 -44.62 -13.87
N GLN A 503 -35.32 -43.59 -13.79
CA GLN A 503 -35.69 -42.26 -13.27
C GLN A 503 -35.73 -41.21 -14.38
N THR A 504 -36.83 -41.22 -15.10
CA THR A 504 -37.19 -40.30 -16.21
C THR A 504 -37.55 -38.88 -15.76
N ARG A 505 -37.15 -38.40 -14.57
CA ARG A 505 -37.71 -37.17 -13.97
C ARG A 505 -36.78 -36.00 -13.71
N ASP A 506 -35.47 -36.10 -13.96
CA ASP A 506 -34.58 -34.96 -13.71
C ASP A 506 -33.43 -34.81 -14.74
N LEU A 507 -33.80 -34.88 -16.02
CA LEU A 507 -32.89 -34.68 -17.17
C LEU A 507 -32.17 -33.32 -17.12
N THR A 508 -32.81 -32.28 -16.58
CA THR A 508 -32.27 -30.92 -16.44
C THR A 508 -31.23 -30.82 -15.32
N GLY A 509 -31.45 -31.46 -14.17
CA GLY A 509 -30.47 -31.51 -13.07
C GLY A 509 -29.24 -32.38 -13.40
N VAL A 510 -29.45 -33.48 -14.11
CA VAL A 510 -28.40 -34.43 -14.51
C VAL A 510 -27.54 -33.86 -15.67
N MET A 511 -28.12 -33.13 -16.62
CA MET A 511 -27.34 -32.40 -17.65
C MET A 511 -26.41 -31.34 -17.04
N ARG A 512 -26.83 -30.66 -15.96
CA ARG A 512 -26.04 -29.63 -15.29
C ARG A 512 -24.78 -30.16 -14.59
N ILE A 513 -24.76 -31.45 -14.23
CA ILE A 513 -23.63 -32.11 -13.53
C ILE A 513 -22.67 -32.81 -14.53
N LEU A 514 -23.15 -33.19 -15.71
CA LEU A 514 -22.43 -34.08 -16.63
C LEU A 514 -21.53 -33.39 -17.66
N GLY A 515 -21.49 -32.06 -17.71
CA GLY A 515 -20.67 -31.33 -18.69
C GLY A 515 -21.36 -31.13 -20.03
N THR A 516 -20.75 -30.26 -20.83
CA THR A 516 -21.38 -29.48 -21.91
C THR A 516 -22.05 -30.35 -22.99
N PRO A 517 -23.33 -30.11 -23.35
CA PRO A 517 -24.05 -30.88 -24.38
C PRO A 517 -23.42 -30.84 -25.79
N LEU A 518 -22.46 -29.94 -26.01
CA LEU A 518 -21.86 -29.61 -27.32
C LEU A 518 -21.23 -30.78 -28.09
N TYR A 519 -20.74 -31.81 -27.39
CA TYR A 519 -20.08 -32.98 -28.00
C TYR A 519 -20.91 -34.26 -27.84
N MET A 520 -22.17 -34.14 -27.40
CA MET A 520 -23.06 -35.28 -27.23
C MET A 520 -23.72 -35.65 -28.55
N SER A 521 -23.74 -36.94 -28.87
CA SER A 521 -24.45 -37.41 -30.07
C SER A 521 -25.97 -37.38 -29.85
N PRO A 522 -26.77 -37.18 -30.91
CA PRO A 522 -28.24 -37.10 -30.81
C PRO A 522 -28.88 -38.30 -30.11
N GLU A 523 -28.41 -39.50 -30.41
CA GLU A 523 -28.90 -40.74 -29.80
C GLU A 523 -28.56 -40.83 -28.31
N ARG A 524 -27.42 -40.26 -27.86
CA ARG A 524 -27.05 -40.23 -26.44
C ARG A 524 -27.93 -39.26 -25.63
N ILE A 525 -28.47 -38.22 -26.27
CA ILE A 525 -29.46 -37.31 -25.66
C ILE A 525 -30.81 -38.01 -25.53
N ARG A 526 -31.24 -38.75 -26.56
CA ARG A 526 -32.56 -39.41 -26.60
C ARG A 526 -32.62 -40.64 -25.69
N HIS A 527 -31.64 -41.54 -25.85
CA HIS A 527 -31.59 -42.84 -25.18
C HIS A 527 -30.14 -43.15 -24.78
N PRO A 528 -29.69 -42.71 -23.58
CA PRO A 528 -28.31 -42.88 -23.14
C PRO A 528 -27.82 -44.34 -23.13
N SER A 529 -28.72 -45.33 -23.00
CA SER A 529 -28.42 -46.76 -23.03
C SER A 529 -28.03 -47.31 -24.40
N ASP A 530 -28.43 -46.63 -25.47
CA ASP A 530 -28.40 -47.17 -26.85
C ASP A 530 -27.19 -46.66 -27.64
N ALA A 531 -26.35 -45.83 -27.02
CA ALA A 531 -25.15 -45.25 -27.63
C ALA A 531 -24.01 -46.27 -27.71
N ASP A 532 -23.76 -46.75 -28.94
CA ASP A 532 -22.62 -47.61 -29.32
C ASP A 532 -21.39 -46.79 -29.79
N GLY A 533 -20.40 -47.46 -30.38
CA GLY A 533 -19.16 -46.83 -30.86
C GLY A 533 -19.35 -45.66 -31.83
N ARG A 534 -20.50 -45.57 -32.52
CA ARG A 534 -20.84 -44.47 -33.45
C ARG A 534 -21.12 -43.15 -32.74
N ALA A 535 -21.39 -43.19 -31.42
CA ALA A 535 -21.47 -41.99 -30.60
C ALA A 535 -20.08 -41.35 -30.40
N ASP A 536 -19.02 -42.16 -30.28
CA ASP A 536 -17.64 -41.66 -30.21
C ASP A 536 -17.19 -41.06 -31.55
N ILE A 537 -17.64 -41.63 -32.67
CA ILE A 537 -17.40 -41.11 -34.02
C ILE A 537 -17.99 -39.70 -34.17
N TYR A 538 -19.24 -39.49 -33.74
CA TYR A 538 -19.86 -38.17 -33.75
C TYR A 538 -19.07 -37.17 -32.90
N ALA A 539 -18.72 -37.55 -31.69
CA ALA A 539 -17.96 -36.70 -30.78
C ALA A 539 -16.56 -36.37 -31.33
N LEU A 540 -15.90 -37.33 -32.00
CA LEU A 540 -14.63 -37.10 -32.67
C LEU A 540 -14.76 -36.12 -33.86
N GLY A 541 -15.85 -36.22 -34.63
CA GLY A 541 -16.18 -35.25 -35.68
C GLY A 541 -16.36 -33.83 -35.13
N ALA A 542 -17.05 -33.70 -33.99
CA ALA A 542 -17.22 -32.42 -33.30
C ALA A 542 -15.88 -31.85 -32.79
N VAL A 543 -14.97 -32.71 -32.28
CA VAL A 543 -13.61 -32.30 -31.94
C VAL A 543 -12.85 -31.83 -33.19
N GLY A 544 -12.97 -32.54 -34.31
CA GLY A 544 -12.36 -32.14 -35.58
C GLY A 544 -12.81 -30.76 -36.07
N PHE A 545 -14.12 -30.50 -36.03
CA PHE A 545 -14.67 -29.18 -36.33
C PHE A 545 -14.10 -28.09 -35.40
N PHE A 546 -14.06 -28.35 -34.09
CA PHE A 546 -13.53 -27.40 -33.10
C PHE A 546 -12.05 -27.10 -33.34
N LEU A 547 -11.23 -28.12 -33.65
CA LEU A 547 -9.82 -27.93 -33.97
C LEU A 547 -9.63 -27.05 -35.22
N LEU A 548 -10.38 -27.29 -36.30
CA LEU A 548 -10.23 -26.55 -37.55
C LEU A 548 -10.72 -25.10 -37.46
N THR A 549 -11.73 -24.83 -36.64
CA THR A 549 -12.43 -23.54 -36.65
C THR A 549 -12.15 -22.70 -35.41
N GLY A 550 -11.74 -23.32 -34.30
CA GLY A 550 -11.69 -22.71 -32.98
C GLY A 550 -13.06 -22.40 -32.38
N LYS A 551 -14.15 -22.81 -33.02
CA LYS A 551 -15.53 -22.48 -32.65
C LYS A 551 -16.30 -23.70 -32.21
N ARG A 552 -17.33 -23.48 -31.39
CA ARG A 552 -18.27 -24.51 -31.00
C ARG A 552 -19.11 -24.92 -32.21
N LEU A 553 -19.54 -26.18 -32.24
CA LEU A 553 -20.41 -26.70 -33.30
C LEU A 553 -21.74 -25.93 -33.40
N PHE A 554 -22.26 -25.53 -32.24
CA PHE A 554 -23.47 -24.74 -32.06
C PHE A 554 -23.22 -23.65 -31.01
N GLU A 555 -23.60 -22.41 -31.31
CA GLU A 555 -23.50 -21.26 -30.42
C GLU A 555 -24.92 -20.84 -30.01
N THR A 556 -25.29 -21.10 -28.74
CA THR A 556 -26.61 -20.76 -28.19
C THR A 556 -26.50 -20.22 -26.78
N GLU A 557 -27.47 -19.39 -26.39
CA GLU A 557 -27.54 -18.81 -25.04
C GLU A 557 -28.24 -19.72 -24.03
N THR A 558 -29.10 -20.64 -24.49
CA THR A 558 -29.83 -21.57 -23.61
C THR A 558 -29.48 -23.04 -23.85
N GLU A 559 -29.52 -23.85 -22.80
CA GLU A 559 -29.28 -25.31 -22.86
C GLU A 559 -30.37 -26.04 -23.66
N HIS A 560 -31.61 -25.56 -23.60
CA HIS A 560 -32.72 -26.10 -24.37
C HIS A 560 -32.52 -25.90 -25.88
N ASP A 561 -32.08 -24.70 -26.29
CA ASP A 561 -31.77 -24.43 -27.70
C ASP A 561 -30.57 -25.24 -28.18
N LEU A 562 -29.56 -25.42 -27.34
CA LEU A 562 -28.41 -26.26 -27.67
C LEU A 562 -28.85 -27.71 -27.93
N THR A 563 -29.67 -28.26 -27.04
CA THR A 563 -30.20 -29.62 -27.17
C THR A 563 -31.01 -29.76 -28.46
N TYR A 564 -31.87 -28.80 -28.77
CA TYR A 564 -32.63 -28.76 -30.01
C TYR A 564 -31.71 -28.75 -31.24
N GLN A 565 -30.67 -27.91 -31.24
CA GLN A 565 -29.73 -27.83 -32.36
C GLN A 565 -28.93 -29.11 -32.55
N VAL A 566 -28.46 -29.72 -31.46
CA VAL A 566 -27.78 -31.03 -31.53
C VAL A 566 -28.71 -32.09 -32.13
N LEU A 567 -30.00 -32.08 -31.79
CA LEU A 567 -30.96 -33.08 -32.27
C LEU A 567 -31.47 -32.84 -33.70
N HIS A 568 -31.52 -31.60 -34.18
CA HIS A 568 -32.30 -31.25 -35.38
C HIS A 568 -31.57 -30.37 -36.41
N VAL A 569 -30.52 -29.65 -36.03
CA VAL A 569 -29.86 -28.69 -36.92
C VAL A 569 -28.60 -29.29 -37.54
N VAL A 570 -28.46 -29.14 -38.86
CA VAL A 570 -27.25 -29.51 -39.60
C VAL A 570 -26.14 -28.51 -39.24
N PRO A 571 -24.98 -28.96 -38.73
CA PRO A 571 -23.87 -28.06 -38.45
C PRO A 571 -23.34 -27.39 -39.72
N ARG A 572 -22.71 -26.22 -39.56
CA ARG A 572 -21.95 -25.60 -40.66
C ARG A 572 -20.76 -26.46 -41.05
N LEU A 573 -20.31 -26.32 -42.30
CA LEU A 573 -19.09 -26.96 -42.77
C LEU A 573 -17.86 -26.33 -42.12
N ALA A 574 -16.81 -27.10 -41.89
CA ALA A 574 -15.59 -26.57 -41.29
C ALA A 574 -14.89 -25.59 -42.24
N SER A 575 -14.99 -25.80 -43.57
CA SER A 575 -14.43 -24.90 -44.58
C SER A 575 -15.06 -23.50 -44.57
N GLU A 576 -16.29 -23.35 -44.09
CA GLU A 576 -16.99 -22.06 -44.00
C GLU A 576 -16.50 -21.21 -42.82
N CYS A 577 -15.90 -21.86 -41.82
CA CYS A 577 -15.57 -21.25 -40.53
C CYS A 577 -14.07 -21.19 -40.23
N SER A 578 -13.27 -22.08 -40.84
CA SER A 578 -11.83 -22.19 -40.60
C SER A 578 -11.07 -21.01 -41.20
N PRO A 579 -10.03 -20.49 -40.51
CA PRO A 579 -9.11 -19.51 -41.11
C PRO A 579 -8.13 -20.15 -42.11
N TYR A 580 -8.08 -21.49 -42.20
CA TYR A 580 -7.24 -22.22 -43.15
C TYR A 580 -8.08 -22.82 -44.26
N GLU A 581 -7.46 -23.08 -45.42
CA GLU A 581 -8.08 -23.86 -46.48
C GLU A 581 -8.25 -25.31 -46.03
N VAL A 582 -9.50 -25.72 -45.78
CA VAL A 582 -9.85 -27.09 -45.38
C VAL A 582 -10.04 -27.94 -46.64
N PRO A 583 -9.28 -29.03 -46.83
CA PRO A 583 -9.47 -29.92 -47.98
C PRO A 583 -10.86 -30.56 -47.96
N ALA A 584 -11.49 -30.63 -49.13
CA ALA A 584 -12.87 -31.11 -49.28
C ALA A 584 -13.08 -32.52 -48.69
N GLU A 585 -12.08 -33.40 -48.81
CA GLU A 585 -12.12 -34.76 -48.26
C GLU A 585 -12.18 -34.77 -46.73
N LEU A 586 -11.43 -33.88 -46.07
CA LEU A 586 -11.43 -33.75 -44.62
C LEU A 586 -12.74 -33.15 -44.12
N ASP A 587 -13.26 -32.13 -44.80
CA ASP A 587 -14.53 -31.50 -44.41
C ASP A 587 -15.71 -32.46 -44.61
N ALA A 588 -15.73 -33.21 -45.72
CA ALA A 588 -16.72 -34.25 -45.98
C ALA A 588 -16.67 -35.37 -44.93
N LEU A 589 -15.46 -35.78 -44.49
CA LEU A 589 -15.32 -36.77 -43.42
C LEU A 589 -15.87 -36.25 -42.08
N ILE A 590 -15.56 -35.01 -41.71
CA ILE A 590 -16.08 -34.38 -40.49
C ILE A 590 -17.61 -34.28 -40.56
N GLY A 591 -18.16 -33.81 -41.69
CA GLY A 591 -19.60 -33.76 -41.94
C GLY A 591 -20.27 -35.13 -41.78
N ARG A 592 -19.70 -36.18 -42.38
CA ARG A 592 -20.18 -37.57 -42.24
C ARG A 592 -20.15 -38.07 -40.80
N CYS A 593 -19.14 -37.71 -40.02
CA CYS A 593 -19.09 -38.07 -38.59
C CYS A 593 -20.21 -37.39 -37.80
N LEU A 594 -20.57 -36.17 -38.19
CA LEU A 594 -21.58 -35.31 -37.54
C LEU A 594 -23.02 -35.57 -38.01
N GLU A 595 -23.24 -36.57 -38.86
CA GLU A 595 -24.58 -36.96 -39.30
C GLU A 595 -25.49 -37.29 -38.11
N LYS A 596 -26.76 -36.86 -38.19
CA LYS A 596 -27.68 -37.06 -37.07
C LYS A 596 -28.14 -38.50 -36.94
N ASP A 597 -28.33 -39.16 -38.08
CA ASP A 597 -28.61 -40.59 -38.16
C ASP A 597 -27.30 -41.39 -37.97
N PRO A 598 -27.18 -42.23 -36.91
CA PRO A 598 -26.00 -43.07 -36.72
C PRO A 598 -25.72 -44.04 -37.88
N SER A 599 -26.74 -44.42 -38.66
CA SER A 599 -26.56 -45.30 -39.82
C SER A 599 -25.90 -44.60 -41.03
N ALA A 600 -25.95 -43.27 -41.08
CA ALA A 600 -25.33 -42.46 -42.12
C ALA A 600 -23.86 -42.10 -41.81
N ARG A 601 -23.41 -42.33 -40.57
CA ARG A 601 -22.00 -42.13 -40.14
C ARG A 601 -21.10 -43.25 -40.67
N PRO A 602 -19.76 -43.08 -40.65
CA PRO A 602 -18.85 -44.22 -40.67
C PRO A 602 -19.26 -45.24 -39.60
N GLN A 603 -19.33 -46.52 -39.95
CA GLN A 603 -19.90 -47.53 -39.05
C GLN A 603 -18.87 -48.02 -38.01
N THR A 604 -17.59 -47.85 -38.31
CA THR A 604 -16.49 -48.19 -37.40
C THR A 604 -15.47 -47.06 -37.32
N ILE A 605 -14.78 -46.95 -36.18
CA ILE A 605 -13.70 -45.97 -36.04
C ILE A 605 -12.52 -46.26 -36.98
N ALA A 606 -12.38 -47.53 -37.42
CA ALA A 606 -11.39 -47.93 -38.41
C ALA A 606 -11.64 -47.31 -39.79
N GLU A 607 -12.91 -47.15 -40.20
CA GLU A 607 -13.25 -46.43 -41.44
C GLU A 607 -12.82 -44.96 -41.38
N VAL A 608 -13.00 -44.31 -40.22
CA VAL A 608 -12.56 -42.93 -40.00
C VAL A 608 -11.03 -42.84 -40.07
N ALA A 609 -10.33 -43.76 -39.39
CA ALA A 609 -8.87 -43.83 -39.44
C ALA A 609 -8.34 -44.02 -40.87
N SER A 610 -8.95 -44.92 -41.64
CA SER A 610 -8.58 -45.19 -43.03
C SER A 610 -8.77 -43.97 -43.93
N ALA A 611 -9.89 -43.24 -43.77
CA ALA A 611 -10.12 -42.00 -44.50
C ALA A 611 -9.08 -40.92 -44.15
N LEU A 612 -8.74 -40.78 -42.86
CA LEU A 612 -7.69 -39.87 -42.39
C LEU A 612 -6.30 -40.26 -42.90
N ASP A 613 -5.98 -41.56 -42.96
CA ASP A 613 -4.73 -42.05 -43.52
C ASP A 613 -4.61 -41.67 -45.01
N GLY A 614 -5.68 -41.81 -45.79
CA GLY A 614 -5.74 -41.38 -47.20
C GLY A 614 -5.51 -39.87 -47.36
N ILE A 615 -6.15 -39.06 -46.51
CA ILE A 615 -5.95 -37.60 -46.48
C ILE A 615 -4.48 -37.27 -46.16
N LEU A 616 -3.90 -37.90 -45.13
CA LEU A 616 -2.52 -37.64 -44.67
C LEU A 616 -1.44 -38.00 -45.69
N VAL A 617 -1.72 -38.88 -46.67
CA VAL A 617 -0.81 -39.15 -47.79
C VAL A 617 -0.56 -37.88 -48.62
N HIS A 618 -1.59 -37.07 -48.84
CA HIS A 618 -1.53 -35.87 -49.67
C HIS A 618 -1.21 -34.59 -48.87
N MET A 619 -1.45 -34.60 -47.56
CA MET A 619 -1.20 -33.48 -46.66
C MET A 619 -0.50 -33.94 -45.36
N PRO A 620 0.78 -34.36 -45.44
CA PRO A 620 1.48 -34.90 -44.29
C PRO A 620 1.77 -33.82 -43.24
N TRP A 621 1.55 -34.14 -41.98
CA TRP A 621 2.08 -33.36 -40.85
C TRP A 621 3.45 -33.91 -40.46
N THR A 622 4.49 -33.25 -40.93
CA THR A 622 5.87 -33.75 -40.86
C THR A 622 6.52 -33.51 -39.50
N ARG A 623 7.52 -34.32 -39.16
CA ARG A 623 8.31 -34.14 -37.93
C ARG A 623 8.98 -32.77 -37.84
N ALA A 624 9.41 -32.20 -38.97
CA ALA A 624 9.97 -30.85 -39.01
C ALA A 624 8.95 -29.77 -38.60
N GLN A 625 7.69 -29.90 -39.03
CA GLN A 625 6.60 -29.00 -38.63
C GLN A 625 6.22 -29.17 -37.16
N VAL A 626 6.19 -30.42 -36.66
CA VAL A 626 6.03 -30.71 -35.23
C VAL A 626 7.11 -29.99 -34.43
N ASP A 627 8.38 -30.21 -34.74
CA ASP A 627 9.50 -29.64 -33.99
C ASP A 627 9.55 -28.12 -34.07
N ALA A 628 9.24 -27.54 -35.23
CA ALA A 628 9.13 -26.09 -35.40
C ALA A 628 8.04 -25.51 -34.49
N TRP A 629 6.85 -26.13 -34.46
CA TRP A 629 5.75 -25.64 -33.63
C TRP A 629 6.09 -25.71 -32.15
N TRP A 630 6.59 -26.85 -31.66
CA TRP A 630 6.95 -27.00 -30.25
C TRP A 630 8.11 -26.10 -29.83
N LYS A 631 9.11 -25.89 -30.69
CA LYS A 631 10.23 -24.97 -30.40
C LYS A 631 9.75 -23.52 -30.24
N GLN A 632 8.75 -23.11 -31.01
CA GLN A 632 8.22 -21.76 -30.98
C GLN A 632 7.23 -21.52 -29.83
N HIS A 633 6.42 -22.53 -29.48
CA HIS A 633 5.25 -22.34 -28.62
C HIS A 633 5.32 -23.02 -27.24
N TRP A 634 6.21 -24.01 -27.06
CA TRP A 634 6.26 -24.79 -25.81
C TRP A 634 7.13 -24.14 -24.74
N VAL A 635 6.62 -24.18 -23.50
CA VAL A 635 7.32 -23.71 -22.31
C VAL A 635 7.23 -24.81 -21.24
N SER A 636 8.37 -25.15 -20.60
CA SER A 636 8.43 -26.20 -19.58
C SER A 636 7.53 -25.89 -18.37
N GLU A 637 7.14 -26.93 -17.64
CA GLU A 637 6.22 -26.81 -16.51
C GLU A 637 6.78 -26.08 -15.29
N ASP A 638 8.11 -26.02 -15.19
CA ASP A 638 8.84 -25.28 -14.17
C ASP A 638 8.95 -23.76 -14.49
N ASP A 639 8.52 -23.32 -15.68
CA ASP A 639 8.56 -21.92 -16.07
C ASP A 639 7.35 -21.16 -15.48
N PRO A 640 7.57 -20.06 -14.72
CA PRO A 640 6.48 -19.27 -14.14
C PRO A 640 5.50 -18.71 -15.16
N ARG A 641 5.89 -18.57 -16.44
CA ARG A 641 5.01 -18.12 -17.54
C ARG A 641 3.94 -19.13 -17.94
N ARG A 642 4.06 -20.40 -17.53
CA ARG A 642 3.07 -21.43 -17.79
C ARG A 642 1.92 -21.43 -16.78
N ARG A 643 2.05 -20.73 -15.64
CA ARG A 643 1.05 -20.76 -14.56
C ARG A 643 -0.30 -20.26 -15.06
N PHE A 644 -1.29 -21.15 -15.04
CA PHE A 644 -2.70 -20.77 -15.09
C PHE A 644 -3.04 -19.98 -13.81
N THR A 645 -3.26 -18.68 -13.93
CA THR A 645 -4.33 -18.04 -13.16
C THR A 645 -5.64 -18.45 -13.84
N ALA A 646 -6.48 -19.20 -13.14
CA ALA A 646 -7.89 -19.27 -13.53
C ALA A 646 -8.39 -17.83 -13.64
N ALA A 647 -8.77 -17.40 -14.85
CA ALA A 647 -9.62 -16.24 -14.95
C ALA A 647 -10.89 -16.58 -14.18
N ASN A 648 -11.14 -15.85 -13.09
CA ASN A 648 -12.43 -15.88 -12.41
C ASN A 648 -13.52 -15.57 -13.44
N PRO A 649 -14.71 -16.17 -13.31
CA PRO A 649 -15.86 -15.85 -14.16
C PRO A 649 -16.23 -14.36 -14.10
#